data_AF-A0A7K8EB15-F1
#
_entry.id   AF-A0A7K8EB15-F1
#
_cell.length_a   1.000
_cell.length_b   1.000
_cell.length_c   1.000
_cell.angle_alpha   90.00
_cell.angle_beta   90.00
_cell.angle_gamma   90.00
#
_symmetry.space_group_name_H-M   'P 1'
#
loop_
_entity.id
_entity.type
_entity.pdbx_description
1 polymer ?
#
loop_
_entity_poly.entity_id
_entity_poly.type
_entity_poly.pdbx_seq_one_letter_code
_entity_poly.pdbx_strand_id
1 'polypeptide(L)'
;QENPYLFTYRNSNYSSSLRTSNTKETSQERSYGTNIPCPDRVPSDTVPLSVHNLKPADIQVIAALGDSLTVSNGAGSRPHDVLDVLTQYRGLSWSIGGNENISTVTTLPNILREFNPSLVGYSTGTGKEDSTNAAFNQAVAGAHAEGVPAQARKLVDLMKNDTKIDFQNDWKLITVFIGGNDLCQSCQDPVHYSPENYTYNIQIALDLLHKEVPRAYVNLVTILSIERLRELHAVKNNSCPKLVMRMLCPCVINPKDNSNELKQLIYFNRRYQERTRQLVESGRYDTKDDFTVVMQPFMTNMEMPKTQEGLPDTSYFAPDCFHFSQKAHSQVARALWNNMLEPVGEKTDSQDMENEIVLGCPSEAEPFLRTYKNSNYTYPSQTPVSNYGSQLLCEDRSPSSPPATSVHSLKPADVKIVAALGDSMTAGSGIASDTLQDVITQYRGLSWSIGGDESLENVTTLPNIFREFNVTIVGYSTGTGSENDSNAFLNQAVPGAQAEHLPAQARRLVSLMKTDQRIDFGADWKLITVHIGANDLCNYCKDPDHYSAGNYIKRIQETLDILHKEASTIPKALVSLVDVVDILPLRQLFVDRLVQCPTYLADYLCSCVLTEEENSENLTMVRDAIKAYQLGIQRLIESGRYDTHENFTVVIQPFLQNLETPLDQDGNPDVSYFAPDCFHPSQKGHSQLAKALWNSVLQPVGQKADSFDFSADIVLGCPAQNSPFLGTYRNSNYTPVEPTREPIENWGSDLSCPGQTPSSHVPTTVHELRPADIKAIGALGDSMTTGVGSKVPDLQTDWKGLSWSSGGDETLEIQATLPNILKKFNPNLFGFSTGSSKETAGFNVAERNATARDMPAQARALVELMRSSSKINFKEDWKLITILIGGSDLCHYCLDKEAYSVQKYVKHLQDTLDIFYKELPRVFINMVEILEFSGLRKITASSSECALAAKKICPCFLNPEENSFELEEIKRVNRDFQAETLQLINSGWYEQRDDFAVVIQPFFRNTLVPLDSTGKPDMSFFAADCFHFSVRGYAEMAMALWNNMLEPVGEKQSYNNFTQDRSKLKCPNPEKPFFSTRRNSGFGNSDLILEKTESSVPYWAAIVTAVAGVLVGSLL
;
A
#
# COMPACT_ATOMS: atom_id res chain seq x y z
N GLN A 1 -73.38 -24.39 -13.39
CA GLN A 1 -72.79 -25.72 -13.18
C GLN A 1 -72.84 -26.40 -14.53
N GLU A 2 -71.71 -26.51 -15.24
CA GLU A 2 -71.46 -27.52 -16.28
C GLU A 2 -70.02 -27.36 -16.80
N ASN A 3 -69.15 -28.05 -16.06
CA ASN A 3 -67.94 -28.73 -16.49
C ASN A 3 -66.56 -28.16 -16.13
N PRO A 4 -65.67 -29.05 -15.60
CA PRO A 4 -64.64 -28.68 -14.65
C PRO A 4 -63.30 -29.37 -14.99
N TYR A 5 -62.49 -28.85 -15.92
CA TYR A 5 -61.11 -29.34 -16.13
C TYR A 5 -60.18 -28.24 -16.68
N LEU A 6 -58.91 -28.30 -16.29
CA LEU A 6 -57.83 -27.37 -16.65
C LEU A 6 -57.36 -27.54 -18.11
N PHE A 7 -57.05 -26.42 -18.76
CA PHE A 7 -56.57 -26.34 -20.16
C PHE A 7 -55.18 -26.96 -20.36
N THR A 8 -55.01 -27.75 -21.43
CA THR A 8 -53.71 -28.25 -21.93
C THR A 8 -53.45 -27.78 -23.36
N TYR A 9 -52.19 -27.86 -23.81
CA TYR A 9 -51.69 -27.32 -25.09
C TYR A 9 -52.37 -27.90 -26.37
N ARG A 10 -53.20 -28.95 -26.26
CA ARG A 10 -54.01 -29.46 -27.39
C ARG A 10 -55.34 -28.73 -27.58
N ASN A 11 -55.80 -27.93 -26.61
CA ASN A 11 -57.16 -27.37 -26.60
C ASN A 11 -57.21 -25.83 -26.65
N SER A 12 -56.07 -25.16 -26.82
CA SER A 12 -55.99 -23.71 -27.01
C SER A 12 -55.58 -23.37 -28.44
N ASN A 13 -56.48 -22.72 -29.17
CA ASN A 13 -56.37 -22.40 -30.59
C ASN A 13 -55.40 -21.23 -30.86
N TYR A 14 -54.10 -21.40 -30.58
CA TYR A 14 -53.08 -20.40 -30.89
C TYR A 14 -52.48 -20.68 -32.28
N SER A 15 -52.84 -19.83 -33.24
CA SER A 15 -52.31 -19.81 -34.59
C SER A 15 -50.83 -19.40 -34.59
N SER A 16 -49.90 -20.36 -34.71
CA SER A 16 -48.54 -20.08 -35.17
C SER A 16 -48.53 -20.11 -36.71
N SER A 17 -48.52 -18.94 -37.33
CA SER A 17 -48.25 -18.81 -38.76
C SER A 17 -46.88 -19.43 -39.06
N LEU A 18 -46.90 -20.49 -39.85
CA LEU A 18 -45.73 -21.06 -40.51
C LEU A 18 -45.03 -19.97 -41.33
N ARG A 19 -43.94 -19.39 -40.80
CA ARG A 19 -42.83 -18.95 -41.64
C ARG A 19 -41.93 -20.16 -41.81
N THR A 20 -42.05 -20.74 -43.00
CA THR A 20 -41.15 -21.73 -43.57
C THR A 20 -39.69 -21.40 -43.23
N SER A 21 -39.09 -22.22 -42.37
CA SER A 21 -37.64 -22.35 -42.32
C SER A 21 -37.20 -23.01 -43.61
N ASN A 22 -36.91 -22.20 -44.63
CA ASN A 22 -36.07 -22.60 -45.75
C ASN A 22 -34.61 -22.66 -45.25
N THR A 23 -34.35 -23.50 -44.26
CA THR A 23 -33.02 -24.10 -44.12
C THR A 23 -33.04 -25.33 -44.99
N LYS A 24 -32.69 -25.15 -46.27
CA LYS A 24 -32.04 -26.22 -47.01
C LYS A 24 -30.96 -26.77 -46.08
N GLU A 25 -31.08 -28.03 -45.67
CA GLU A 25 -29.89 -28.84 -45.38
C GLU A 25 -29.00 -28.73 -46.61
N THR A 26 -28.07 -27.79 -46.56
CA THR A 26 -26.91 -27.79 -47.43
C THR A 26 -25.90 -28.60 -46.68
N SER A 27 -25.87 -29.90 -46.96
CA SER A 27 -24.72 -30.77 -46.75
C SER A 27 -23.55 -30.37 -47.68
N GLN A 28 -23.24 -29.07 -47.75
CA GLN A 28 -21.93 -28.65 -48.19
C GLN A 28 -21.03 -28.78 -46.96
N GLU A 29 -20.16 -29.79 -46.97
CA GLU A 29 -18.90 -29.72 -46.23
C GLU A 29 -18.36 -28.30 -46.45
N ARG A 30 -18.43 -27.44 -45.43
CA ARG A 30 -17.83 -26.11 -45.51
C ARG A 30 -16.32 -26.36 -45.52
N SER A 31 -15.76 -26.43 -46.72
CA SER A 31 -14.34 -26.25 -46.92
C SER A 31 -13.96 -24.92 -46.26
N TYR A 32 -13.08 -24.97 -45.26
CA TYR A 32 -12.46 -23.78 -44.66
C TYR A 32 -11.16 -23.42 -45.41
N GLY A 33 -11.11 -23.79 -46.69
CA GLY A 33 -10.00 -23.49 -47.57
C GLY A 33 -9.89 -22.03 -47.95
N THR A 34 -8.79 -21.70 -48.58
CA THR A 34 -8.48 -20.39 -49.14
C THR A 34 -7.62 -20.54 -50.40
N ASN A 35 -7.25 -19.43 -51.01
CA ASN A 35 -6.33 -19.40 -52.14
C ASN A 35 -5.18 -18.41 -51.86
N ILE A 36 -3.97 -18.71 -52.32
CA ILE A 36 -2.85 -17.76 -52.26
C ILE A 36 -2.96 -16.79 -53.46
N PRO A 37 -3.11 -15.47 -53.23
CA PRO A 37 -3.19 -14.49 -54.30
C PRO A 37 -1.81 -14.10 -54.85
N CYS A 38 -0.72 -14.64 -54.29
CA CYS A 38 0.64 -14.19 -54.57
C CYS A 38 1.13 -14.68 -55.94
N PRO A 39 1.53 -13.75 -56.84
CA PRO A 39 2.04 -14.10 -58.16
C PRO A 39 3.50 -14.58 -58.12
N ASP A 40 4.32 -13.98 -57.26
CA ASP A 40 5.70 -14.43 -57.03
C ASP A 40 5.73 -15.52 -55.97
N ARG A 41 6.24 -16.69 -56.36
CA ARG A 41 6.38 -17.87 -55.52
C ARG A 41 7.74 -18.55 -55.71
N VAL A 42 8.69 -17.89 -56.39
CA VAL A 42 9.98 -18.52 -56.70
C VAL A 42 10.91 -18.49 -55.47
N PRO A 43 11.73 -19.54 -55.27
CA PRO A 43 12.78 -19.51 -54.25
C PRO A 43 13.84 -18.46 -54.57
N SER A 44 14.70 -18.18 -53.60
CA SER A 44 15.90 -17.37 -53.82
C SER A 44 16.86 -18.07 -54.80
N ASP A 45 17.58 -17.29 -55.62
CA ASP A 45 18.52 -17.82 -56.62
C ASP A 45 19.62 -18.71 -56.01
N THR A 46 19.96 -18.43 -54.75
CA THR A 46 20.87 -19.23 -53.92
C THR A 46 20.26 -19.39 -52.54
N VAL A 47 20.54 -20.52 -51.87
CA VAL A 47 20.11 -20.75 -50.48
C VAL A 47 20.61 -19.60 -49.60
N PRO A 48 19.72 -18.82 -48.96
CA PRO A 48 20.12 -17.64 -48.23
C PRO A 48 21.00 -18.02 -47.04
N LEU A 49 22.04 -17.22 -46.81
CA LEU A 49 22.94 -17.38 -45.66
C LEU A 49 22.38 -16.74 -44.39
N SER A 50 21.51 -15.73 -44.54
CA SER A 50 20.94 -14.99 -43.44
C SER A 50 19.43 -15.13 -43.38
N VAL A 51 18.90 -15.26 -42.16
CA VAL A 51 17.47 -15.35 -41.87
C VAL A 51 16.72 -14.07 -42.28
N HIS A 52 17.43 -12.95 -42.38
CA HIS A 52 16.89 -11.65 -42.78
C HIS A 52 16.61 -11.54 -44.29
N ASN A 53 17.09 -12.50 -45.09
CA ASN A 53 16.88 -12.57 -46.54
C ASN A 53 16.06 -13.81 -46.94
N LEU A 54 15.23 -14.30 -46.04
CA LEU A 54 14.52 -15.57 -46.21
C LEU A 54 13.17 -15.35 -46.90
N LYS A 55 12.99 -15.88 -48.12
CA LYS A 55 11.68 -15.91 -48.79
C LYS A 55 10.84 -17.08 -48.28
N PRO A 56 9.49 -17.04 -48.40
CA PRO A 56 8.65 -18.19 -48.02
C PRO A 56 9.02 -19.50 -48.74
N ALA A 57 9.41 -19.42 -50.01
CA ALA A 57 9.83 -20.57 -50.81
C ALA A 57 11.19 -21.17 -50.37
N ASP A 58 11.97 -20.45 -49.56
CA ASP A 58 13.25 -20.92 -49.05
C ASP A 58 13.12 -21.79 -47.79
N ILE A 59 11.92 -21.97 -47.22
CA ILE A 59 11.68 -22.83 -46.06
C ILE A 59 11.53 -24.29 -46.52
N GLN A 60 12.37 -25.20 -46.00
CA GLN A 60 12.25 -26.64 -46.29
C GLN A 60 11.57 -27.42 -45.16
N VAL A 61 11.72 -26.97 -43.91
CA VAL A 61 11.25 -27.71 -42.73
C VAL A 61 10.32 -26.84 -41.89
N ILE A 62 9.19 -27.41 -41.46
CA ILE A 62 8.28 -26.79 -40.49
C ILE A 62 8.15 -27.64 -39.22
N ALA A 63 8.15 -26.99 -38.06
CA ALA A 63 8.05 -27.62 -36.75
C ALA A 63 7.20 -26.78 -35.78
N ALA A 64 6.67 -27.41 -34.72
CA ALA A 64 5.88 -26.69 -33.71
C ALA A 64 6.01 -27.29 -32.31
N LEU A 65 5.97 -26.39 -31.32
CA LEU A 65 5.95 -26.66 -29.89
C LEU A 65 4.73 -25.96 -29.28
N GLY A 66 4.11 -26.55 -28.26
CA GLY A 66 2.94 -25.95 -27.62
C GLY A 66 2.04 -26.92 -26.87
N ASP A 67 0.77 -26.56 -26.79
CA ASP A 67 -0.27 -27.28 -26.05
C ASP A 67 -1.38 -27.88 -26.94
N SER A 68 -2.58 -28.04 -26.36
CA SER A 68 -3.78 -28.59 -26.97
C SER A 68 -4.29 -27.78 -28.17
N LEU A 69 -4.02 -26.46 -28.22
CA LEU A 69 -4.35 -25.62 -29.38
C LEU A 69 -3.37 -25.84 -30.54
N THR A 70 -2.13 -26.27 -30.26
CA THR A 70 -1.13 -26.57 -31.30
C THR A 70 -1.31 -27.97 -31.89
N VAL A 71 -1.99 -28.88 -31.18
CA VAL A 71 -2.34 -30.23 -31.67
C VAL A 71 -3.78 -30.35 -32.17
N SER A 72 -4.54 -29.25 -32.18
CA SER A 72 -5.94 -29.18 -32.65
C SER A 72 -6.89 -30.14 -31.91
N ASN A 73 -6.90 -30.12 -30.58
CA ASN A 73 -7.87 -30.90 -29.82
C ASN A 73 -9.30 -30.58 -30.27
N GLY A 74 -10.05 -31.60 -30.70
CA GLY A 74 -11.45 -31.46 -31.10
C GLY A 74 -11.75 -30.62 -32.35
N ALA A 75 -10.73 -30.17 -33.09
CA ALA A 75 -10.95 -29.26 -34.23
C ALA A 75 -11.82 -29.87 -35.34
N GLY A 76 -11.70 -31.19 -35.55
CA GLY A 76 -12.50 -31.97 -36.52
C GLY A 76 -13.75 -32.63 -35.92
N SER A 77 -14.05 -32.39 -34.64
CA SER A 77 -15.17 -33.03 -33.95
C SER A 77 -16.51 -32.53 -34.48
N ARG A 78 -17.50 -33.43 -34.49
CA ARG A 78 -18.88 -33.07 -34.85
C ARG A 78 -19.47 -32.13 -33.77
N PRO A 79 -20.39 -31.23 -34.14
CA PRO A 79 -21.08 -30.40 -33.17
C PRO A 79 -21.66 -31.24 -32.02
N HIS A 80 -21.43 -30.81 -30.78
CA HIS A 80 -21.87 -31.45 -29.54
C HIS A 80 -21.18 -32.78 -29.16
N ASP A 81 -20.19 -33.26 -29.91
CA ASP A 81 -19.39 -34.43 -29.52
C ASP A 81 -18.25 -34.04 -28.57
N VAL A 82 -18.60 -33.81 -27.30
CA VAL A 82 -17.64 -33.36 -26.26
C VAL A 82 -16.56 -34.41 -25.96
N LEU A 83 -16.83 -35.70 -26.17
CA LEU A 83 -15.86 -36.77 -25.90
C LEU A 83 -14.74 -36.80 -26.96
N ASP A 84 -15.07 -36.50 -28.21
CA ASP A 84 -14.10 -36.47 -29.31
C ASP A 84 -13.13 -35.27 -29.23
N VAL A 85 -13.35 -34.32 -28.32
CA VAL A 85 -12.40 -33.23 -28.02
C VAL A 85 -11.04 -33.76 -27.51
N LEU A 86 -11.03 -34.97 -26.93
CA LEU A 86 -9.79 -35.64 -26.52
C LEU A 86 -8.94 -36.10 -27.72
N THR A 87 -9.51 -36.12 -28.93
CA THR A 87 -8.81 -36.44 -30.17
C THR A 87 -7.95 -35.26 -30.62
N GLN A 88 -6.66 -35.52 -30.80
CA GLN A 88 -5.67 -34.56 -31.29
C GLN A 88 -5.67 -34.57 -32.83
N TYR A 89 -6.36 -33.63 -33.47
CA TYR A 89 -6.47 -33.50 -34.93
C TYR A 89 -5.25 -32.79 -35.54
N ARG A 90 -4.04 -33.30 -35.31
CA ARG A 90 -2.77 -32.64 -35.68
C ARG A 90 -2.69 -32.20 -37.14
N GLY A 91 -3.34 -32.93 -38.06
CA GLY A 91 -3.44 -32.57 -39.47
C GLY A 91 -4.21 -31.26 -39.77
N LEU A 92 -5.03 -30.78 -38.83
CA LEU A 92 -5.80 -29.53 -38.93
C LEU A 92 -5.18 -28.37 -38.14
N SER A 93 -3.99 -28.55 -37.56
CA SER A 93 -3.32 -27.52 -36.76
C SER A 93 -2.98 -26.28 -37.57
N TRP A 94 -3.30 -25.12 -36.99
CA TRP A 94 -3.17 -23.83 -37.66
C TRP A 94 -1.70 -23.53 -38.00
N SER A 95 -0.77 -23.96 -37.14
CA SER A 95 0.66 -23.70 -37.27
C SER A 95 1.45 -24.83 -37.97
N ILE A 96 0.95 -26.08 -37.99
CA ILE A 96 1.73 -27.23 -38.49
C ILE A 96 0.93 -28.37 -39.14
N GLY A 97 -0.39 -28.26 -39.26
CA GLY A 97 -1.22 -29.28 -39.93
C GLY A 97 -1.04 -29.24 -41.45
N GLY A 98 -0.95 -30.40 -42.11
CA GLY A 98 -0.81 -30.52 -43.56
C GLY A 98 -1.81 -31.48 -44.20
N ASN A 99 -3.00 -31.64 -43.61
CA ASN A 99 -4.07 -32.39 -44.28
C ASN A 99 -4.48 -31.71 -45.59
N GLU A 100 -4.73 -32.52 -46.61
CA GLU A 100 -5.28 -32.09 -47.90
C GLU A 100 -4.45 -30.97 -48.57
N ASN A 101 -5.10 -29.90 -49.04
CA ASN A 101 -4.48 -28.75 -49.68
C ASN A 101 -5.16 -27.44 -49.22
N ILE A 102 -4.59 -26.30 -49.60
CA ILE A 102 -5.05 -24.97 -49.14
C ILE A 102 -6.51 -24.67 -49.52
N SER A 103 -7.03 -25.23 -50.63
CA SER A 103 -8.40 -25.00 -51.09
C SER A 103 -9.47 -25.72 -50.25
N THR A 104 -9.05 -26.59 -49.32
CA THR A 104 -9.94 -27.31 -48.39
C THR A 104 -9.60 -27.06 -46.92
N VAL A 105 -8.31 -27.04 -46.57
CA VAL A 105 -7.81 -26.89 -45.21
C VAL A 105 -6.74 -25.79 -45.18
N THR A 106 -7.08 -24.64 -44.59
CA THR A 106 -6.13 -23.53 -44.46
C THR A 106 -5.27 -23.70 -43.20
N THR A 107 -3.97 -23.92 -43.38
CA THR A 107 -2.96 -24.02 -42.32
C THR A 107 -1.66 -23.41 -42.82
N LEU A 108 -0.73 -23.06 -41.92
CA LEU A 108 0.57 -22.51 -42.32
C LEU A 108 1.36 -23.43 -43.27
N PRO A 109 1.45 -24.77 -43.06
CA PRO A 109 2.09 -25.65 -44.04
C PRO A 109 1.41 -25.66 -45.40
N ASN A 110 0.06 -25.65 -45.46
CA ASN A 110 -0.64 -25.64 -46.73
C ASN A 110 -0.46 -24.31 -47.48
N ILE A 111 -0.28 -23.20 -46.76
CA ILE A 111 0.14 -21.92 -47.36
C ILE A 111 1.57 -22.04 -47.91
N LEU A 112 2.53 -22.51 -47.10
CA LEU A 112 3.93 -22.63 -47.51
C LEU A 112 4.15 -23.61 -48.66
N ARG A 113 3.34 -24.66 -48.78
CA ARG A 113 3.41 -25.63 -49.89
C ARG A 113 3.06 -25.04 -51.26
N GLU A 114 2.35 -23.91 -51.30
CA GLU A 114 2.14 -23.15 -52.53
C GLU A 114 3.41 -22.45 -53.02
N PHE A 115 4.37 -22.20 -52.12
CA PHE A 115 5.68 -21.60 -52.41
C PHE A 115 6.77 -22.69 -52.55
N ASN A 116 6.76 -23.69 -51.68
CA ASN A 116 7.67 -24.83 -51.73
C ASN A 116 6.90 -26.15 -51.60
N PRO A 117 6.58 -26.83 -52.71
CA PRO A 117 5.88 -28.12 -52.70
C PRO A 117 6.65 -29.25 -51.99
N SER A 118 7.96 -29.08 -51.75
CA SER A 118 8.84 -30.06 -51.10
C SER A 118 8.95 -29.87 -49.59
N LEU A 119 8.16 -28.98 -48.98
CA LEU A 119 8.13 -28.76 -47.54
C LEU A 119 7.92 -30.08 -46.77
N VAL A 120 8.66 -30.30 -45.69
CA VAL A 120 8.52 -31.47 -44.80
C VAL A 120 8.37 -31.05 -43.33
N GLY A 121 8.00 -32.01 -42.47
CA GLY A 121 7.88 -31.81 -41.02
C GLY A 121 6.45 -31.53 -40.50
N TYR A 122 5.51 -31.22 -41.40
CA TYR A 122 4.10 -30.99 -41.05
C TYR A 122 3.40 -32.28 -40.59
N SER A 123 2.43 -32.13 -39.69
CA SER A 123 1.64 -33.25 -39.16
C SER A 123 0.42 -33.57 -40.02
N THR A 124 -0.03 -34.83 -40.03
CA THR A 124 -1.19 -35.31 -40.79
C THR A 124 -2.10 -36.16 -39.93
N GLY A 125 -3.41 -36.21 -40.23
CA GLY A 125 -4.36 -37.07 -39.52
C GLY A 125 -4.48 -36.75 -38.04
N THR A 126 -4.68 -37.80 -37.22
CA THR A 126 -4.80 -37.72 -35.76
C THR A 126 -3.67 -38.49 -35.08
N GLY A 127 -3.34 -38.15 -33.83
CA GLY A 127 -2.35 -38.89 -33.03
C GLY A 127 -1.70 -38.06 -31.92
N LYS A 128 -0.90 -38.71 -31.06
CA LYS A 128 -0.08 -38.09 -30.00
C LYS A 128 1.31 -37.71 -30.52
N GLU A 129 2.12 -37.05 -29.70
CA GLU A 129 3.45 -36.51 -30.05
C GLU A 129 4.50 -37.57 -30.43
N ASP A 130 4.24 -38.84 -30.14
CA ASP A 130 5.04 -40.01 -30.51
C ASP A 130 4.50 -40.75 -31.74
N SER A 131 3.33 -40.37 -32.25
CA SER A 131 2.75 -40.97 -33.44
C SER A 131 3.51 -40.57 -34.71
N THR A 132 3.56 -41.45 -35.70
CA THR A 132 4.16 -41.16 -37.02
C THR A 132 3.52 -39.94 -37.69
N ASN A 133 2.22 -39.75 -37.43
CA ASN A 133 1.39 -38.65 -37.91
C ASN A 133 1.77 -37.29 -37.34
N ALA A 134 2.48 -37.25 -36.19
CA ALA A 134 2.89 -36.00 -35.56
C ALA A 134 4.09 -35.33 -36.25
N ALA A 135 4.94 -36.09 -36.95
CA ALA A 135 6.16 -35.56 -37.57
C ALA A 135 6.94 -34.62 -36.60
N PHE A 136 7.13 -33.35 -36.95
CA PHE A 136 7.80 -32.36 -36.09
C PHE A 136 6.85 -31.49 -35.26
N ASN A 137 5.56 -31.83 -35.18
CA ASN A 137 4.65 -31.29 -34.18
C ASN A 137 4.90 -32.00 -32.84
N GLN A 138 5.69 -31.37 -31.97
CA GLN A 138 6.02 -31.90 -30.64
C GLN A 138 5.22 -31.24 -29.51
N ALA A 139 4.16 -30.51 -29.85
CA ALA A 139 3.19 -30.02 -28.89
C ALA A 139 2.47 -31.16 -28.15
N VAL A 140 2.15 -30.94 -26.88
CA VAL A 140 1.55 -31.91 -25.96
C VAL A 140 0.28 -31.33 -25.36
N ALA A 141 -0.86 -31.99 -25.56
CA ALA A 141 -2.13 -31.53 -25.00
C ALA A 141 -2.07 -31.42 -23.46
N GLY A 142 -2.52 -30.28 -22.93
CA GLY A 142 -2.47 -29.99 -21.49
C GLY A 142 -1.11 -29.52 -20.96
N ALA A 143 -0.12 -29.29 -21.83
CA ALA A 143 1.18 -28.79 -21.40
C ALA A 143 1.11 -27.35 -20.87
N HIS A 144 1.92 -27.09 -19.84
CA HIS A 144 2.28 -25.78 -19.34
C HIS A 144 3.63 -25.33 -19.93
N ALA A 145 4.06 -24.10 -19.68
CA ALA A 145 5.36 -23.61 -20.15
C ALA A 145 6.54 -24.48 -19.69
N GLU A 146 6.48 -25.06 -18.48
CA GLU A 146 7.50 -26.00 -17.95
C GLU A 146 7.76 -27.23 -18.84
N GLY A 147 6.78 -27.62 -19.66
CA GLY A 147 6.93 -28.75 -20.58
C GLY A 147 7.65 -28.41 -21.88
N VAL A 148 7.71 -27.13 -22.26
CA VAL A 148 8.24 -26.69 -23.56
C VAL A 148 9.73 -27.02 -23.74
N PRO A 149 10.62 -26.89 -22.74
CA PRO A 149 12.00 -27.34 -22.84
C PRO A 149 12.16 -28.81 -23.29
N ALA A 150 11.33 -29.71 -22.75
CA ALA A 150 11.35 -31.13 -23.11
C ALA A 150 10.85 -31.34 -24.55
N GLN A 151 9.82 -30.61 -24.96
CA GLN A 151 9.34 -30.63 -26.35
C GLN A 151 10.43 -30.14 -27.32
N ALA A 152 11.12 -29.05 -26.99
CA ALA A 152 12.21 -28.49 -27.80
C ALA A 152 13.36 -29.48 -27.94
N ARG A 153 13.78 -30.11 -26.84
CA ARG A 153 14.82 -31.17 -26.86
C ARG A 153 14.43 -32.32 -27.80
N LYS A 154 13.22 -32.85 -27.65
CA LYS A 154 12.73 -33.95 -28.48
C LYS A 154 12.66 -33.55 -29.96
N LEU A 155 12.21 -32.33 -30.26
CA LEU A 155 12.19 -31.82 -31.62
C LEU A 155 13.60 -31.76 -32.23
N VAL A 156 14.58 -31.25 -31.50
CA VAL A 156 15.99 -31.20 -31.95
C VAL A 156 16.52 -32.60 -32.26
N ASP A 157 16.26 -33.57 -31.39
CA ASP A 157 16.72 -34.95 -31.57
C ASP A 157 16.06 -35.62 -32.79
N LEU A 158 14.77 -35.36 -33.02
CA LEU A 158 14.06 -35.83 -34.21
C LEU A 158 14.64 -35.22 -35.48
N MET A 159 14.86 -33.91 -35.51
CA MET A 159 15.42 -33.22 -36.69
C MET A 159 16.84 -33.70 -37.01
N LYS A 160 17.68 -33.98 -36.00
CA LYS A 160 19.04 -34.51 -36.22
C LYS A 160 19.04 -35.94 -36.79
N ASN A 161 18.01 -36.72 -36.52
CA ASN A 161 17.92 -38.12 -36.91
C ASN A 161 17.07 -38.38 -38.18
N ASP A 162 16.36 -37.36 -38.69
CA ASP A 162 15.53 -37.52 -39.88
C ASP A 162 16.38 -37.41 -41.16
N THR A 163 16.44 -38.50 -41.92
CA THR A 163 17.21 -38.58 -43.17
C THR A 163 16.61 -37.78 -44.33
N LYS A 164 15.40 -37.24 -44.17
CA LYS A 164 14.71 -36.44 -45.20
C LYS A 164 15.10 -34.96 -45.16
N ILE A 165 15.77 -34.51 -44.10
CA ILE A 165 16.21 -33.12 -43.95
C ILE A 165 17.73 -33.04 -43.85
N ASP A 166 18.30 -31.96 -44.40
CA ASP A 166 19.64 -31.54 -44.06
C ASP A 166 19.58 -30.65 -42.81
N PHE A 167 19.86 -31.25 -41.66
CA PHE A 167 19.81 -30.53 -40.37
C PHE A 167 20.70 -29.27 -40.36
N GLN A 168 21.80 -29.25 -41.11
CA GLN A 168 22.72 -28.11 -41.12
C GLN A 168 22.31 -27.03 -42.15
N ASN A 169 21.84 -27.45 -43.32
CA ASN A 169 21.67 -26.53 -44.45
C ASN A 169 20.21 -26.13 -44.75
N ASP A 170 19.22 -26.92 -44.34
CA ASP A 170 17.83 -26.57 -44.59
C ASP A 170 17.36 -25.42 -43.68
N TRP A 171 16.52 -24.51 -44.17
CA TRP A 171 15.86 -23.52 -43.33
C TRP A 171 14.65 -24.12 -42.62
N LYS A 172 14.58 -23.87 -41.31
CA LYS A 172 13.54 -24.38 -40.41
C LYS A 172 12.65 -23.24 -39.92
N LEU A 173 11.34 -23.38 -40.09
CA LEU A 173 10.34 -22.51 -39.48
C LEU A 173 9.72 -23.22 -38.27
N ILE A 174 9.93 -22.67 -37.07
CA ILE A 174 9.48 -23.29 -35.81
C ILE A 174 8.44 -22.39 -35.16
N THR A 175 7.24 -22.89 -34.88
CA THR A 175 6.20 -22.12 -34.17
C THR A 175 6.07 -22.58 -32.72
N VAL A 176 6.14 -21.63 -31.78
CA VAL A 176 5.97 -21.86 -30.35
C VAL A 176 4.73 -21.12 -29.87
N PHE A 177 3.77 -21.85 -29.28
CA PHE A 177 2.56 -21.27 -28.69
C PHE A 177 2.14 -22.05 -27.44
N ILE A 178 2.18 -21.38 -26.28
CA ILE A 178 1.95 -21.96 -24.95
C ILE A 178 1.38 -20.90 -23.99
N GLY A 179 0.80 -21.32 -22.87
CA GLY A 179 0.46 -20.42 -21.75
C GLY A 179 -1.01 -20.45 -21.33
N GLY A 180 -1.90 -21.05 -22.15
CA GLY A 180 -3.33 -21.13 -21.82
C GLY A 180 -3.58 -21.94 -20.56
N ASN A 181 -2.92 -23.11 -20.43
CA ASN A 181 -3.05 -23.97 -19.26
C ASN A 181 -2.47 -23.32 -18.00
N ASP A 182 -1.35 -22.59 -18.13
CA ASP A 182 -0.70 -21.91 -17.00
C ASP A 182 -1.64 -20.84 -16.40
N LEU A 183 -2.26 -20.03 -17.27
CA LEU A 183 -3.24 -19.03 -16.86
C LEU A 183 -4.52 -19.66 -16.29
N CYS A 184 -4.97 -20.79 -16.86
CA CYS A 184 -6.11 -21.54 -16.36
C CYS A 184 -5.95 -22.05 -14.92
N GLN A 185 -4.71 -22.20 -14.43
CA GLN A 185 -4.37 -22.68 -13.08
C GLN A 185 -3.71 -21.60 -12.19
N SER A 186 -3.44 -20.41 -12.71
CA SER A 186 -2.70 -19.33 -12.03
C SER A 186 -3.22 -18.93 -10.65
N CYS A 187 -4.53 -18.89 -10.45
CA CYS A 187 -5.16 -18.57 -9.17
C CYS A 187 -5.05 -19.68 -8.11
N GLN A 188 -4.69 -20.91 -8.50
CA GLN A 188 -4.52 -22.04 -7.56
C GLN A 188 -3.10 -22.09 -7.01
N ASP A 189 -2.11 -21.80 -7.86
CA ASP A 189 -0.70 -21.71 -7.47
C ASP A 189 -0.04 -20.52 -8.20
N PRO A 190 -0.20 -19.30 -7.67
CA PRO A 190 0.29 -18.09 -8.33
C PRO A 190 1.81 -17.98 -8.35
N VAL A 191 2.52 -18.78 -7.54
CA VAL A 191 3.98 -18.82 -7.54
C VAL A 191 4.46 -19.73 -8.66
N HIS A 192 3.91 -20.95 -8.76
CA HIS A 192 4.30 -21.91 -9.79
C HIS A 192 3.99 -21.38 -11.20
N TYR A 193 2.80 -20.84 -11.42
CA TYR A 193 2.38 -20.26 -12.71
C TYR A 193 2.66 -18.74 -12.82
N SER A 194 3.64 -18.23 -12.08
CA SER A 194 4.05 -16.82 -12.17
C SER A 194 4.51 -16.44 -13.60
N PRO A 195 4.39 -15.16 -14.01
CA PRO A 195 4.94 -14.67 -15.27
C PRO A 195 6.43 -14.98 -15.47
N GLU A 196 7.17 -15.05 -14.38
CA GLU A 196 8.60 -15.36 -14.36
C GLU A 196 8.87 -16.82 -14.67
N ASN A 197 8.21 -17.76 -13.99
CA ASN A 197 8.37 -19.19 -14.30
C ASN A 197 7.91 -19.48 -15.73
N TYR A 198 6.79 -18.90 -16.16
CA TYR A 198 6.31 -18.99 -17.54
C TYR A 198 7.39 -18.54 -18.55
N THR A 199 7.94 -17.33 -18.36
CA THR A 199 8.94 -16.75 -19.26
C THR A 199 10.27 -17.49 -19.21
N TYR A 200 10.70 -17.92 -18.03
CA TYR A 200 11.95 -18.67 -17.82
C TYR A 200 11.92 -20.01 -18.55
N ASN A 201 10.80 -20.74 -18.50
CA ASN A 201 10.67 -22.01 -19.22
C ASN A 201 10.68 -21.81 -20.75
N ILE A 202 10.06 -20.74 -21.25
CA ILE A 202 10.16 -20.37 -22.67
C ILE A 202 11.60 -20.01 -23.03
N GLN A 203 12.29 -19.24 -22.17
CA GLN A 203 13.69 -18.89 -22.36
C GLN A 203 14.58 -20.13 -22.46
N ILE A 204 14.41 -21.15 -21.59
CA ILE A 204 15.18 -22.39 -21.68
C ILE A 204 14.99 -23.07 -23.05
N ALA A 205 13.76 -23.13 -23.54
CA ALA A 205 13.46 -23.74 -24.83
C ALA A 205 14.08 -22.95 -26.00
N LEU A 206 13.96 -21.62 -25.99
CA LEU A 206 14.54 -20.76 -27.04
C LEU A 206 16.07 -20.75 -26.99
N ASP A 207 16.68 -20.72 -25.80
CA ASP A 207 18.13 -20.83 -25.62
C ASP A 207 18.66 -22.15 -26.20
N LEU A 208 17.92 -23.24 -26.00
CA LEU A 208 18.24 -24.53 -26.57
C LEU A 208 18.18 -24.50 -28.10
N LEU A 209 17.10 -23.96 -28.69
CA LEU A 209 16.95 -23.84 -30.13
C LEU A 209 18.04 -22.95 -30.73
N HIS A 210 18.30 -21.78 -30.14
CA HIS A 210 19.35 -20.85 -30.58
C HIS A 210 20.74 -21.50 -30.54
N LYS A 211 21.00 -22.32 -29.52
CA LYS A 211 22.27 -23.03 -29.36
C LYS A 211 22.46 -24.17 -30.37
N GLU A 212 21.42 -24.98 -30.62
CA GLU A 212 21.59 -26.26 -31.31
C GLU A 212 21.02 -26.32 -32.73
N VAL A 213 20.12 -25.41 -33.10
CA VAL A 213 19.45 -25.43 -34.41
C VAL A 213 20.05 -24.34 -35.31
N PRO A 214 20.77 -24.70 -36.37
CA PRO A 214 21.21 -23.74 -37.39
C PRO A 214 20.06 -23.40 -38.34
N ARG A 215 20.14 -22.23 -38.98
CA ARG A 215 19.19 -21.79 -40.02
C ARG A 215 17.72 -21.90 -39.59
N ALA A 216 17.35 -21.17 -38.54
CA ALA A 216 15.99 -21.22 -38.01
C ALA A 216 15.33 -19.83 -37.88
N TYR A 217 14.09 -19.76 -38.36
CA TYR A 217 13.17 -18.68 -38.05
C TYR A 217 12.18 -19.20 -37.02
N VAL A 218 12.14 -18.60 -35.83
CA VAL A 218 11.22 -19.02 -34.76
C VAL A 218 10.08 -18.01 -34.63
N ASN A 219 8.85 -18.45 -34.85
CA ASN A 219 7.64 -17.72 -34.47
C ASN A 219 7.37 -17.97 -32.98
N LEU A 220 7.48 -16.93 -32.14
CA LEU A 220 6.93 -16.97 -30.78
C LEU A 220 5.58 -16.26 -30.79
N VAL A 221 4.51 -17.04 -30.71
CA VAL A 221 3.15 -16.49 -30.79
C VAL A 221 2.69 -16.08 -29.40
N THR A 222 2.27 -14.83 -29.28
CA THR A 222 1.84 -14.24 -28.00
C THR A 222 0.57 -14.91 -27.49
N ILE A 223 0.51 -15.18 -26.18
CA ILE A 223 -0.69 -15.75 -25.56
C ILE A 223 -1.86 -14.77 -25.64
N LEU A 224 -3.04 -15.28 -26.01
CA LEU A 224 -4.27 -14.51 -26.09
C LEU A 224 -4.81 -14.10 -24.72
N SER A 225 -5.68 -13.09 -24.71
CA SER A 225 -6.43 -12.66 -23.51
C SER A 225 -7.54 -13.67 -23.16
N ILE A 226 -7.31 -14.56 -22.20
CA ILE A 226 -8.23 -15.68 -21.91
C ILE A 226 -9.45 -15.30 -21.05
N GLU A 227 -9.45 -14.11 -20.45
CA GLU A 227 -10.59 -13.54 -19.72
C GLU A 227 -11.88 -13.51 -20.57
N ARG A 228 -11.73 -13.33 -21.89
CA ARG A 228 -12.83 -13.19 -22.85
C ARG A 228 -13.65 -14.47 -22.97
N LEU A 229 -13.10 -15.63 -22.62
CA LEU A 229 -13.85 -16.89 -22.56
C LEU A 229 -15.05 -16.81 -21.59
N ARG A 230 -15.02 -15.93 -20.60
CA ARG A 230 -16.16 -15.69 -19.69
C ARG A 230 -17.41 -15.25 -20.45
N GLU A 231 -17.26 -14.47 -21.53
CA GLU A 231 -18.38 -14.01 -22.36
C GLU A 231 -19.12 -15.20 -22.98
N LEU A 232 -18.38 -16.20 -23.47
CA LEU A 232 -18.93 -17.43 -24.02
C LEU A 232 -19.74 -18.19 -22.95
N HIS A 233 -19.24 -18.29 -21.71
CA HIS A 233 -19.95 -19.03 -20.65
C HIS A 233 -21.01 -18.21 -19.88
N ALA A 234 -21.14 -16.91 -20.13
CA ALA A 234 -22.16 -16.06 -19.51
C ALA A 234 -23.56 -16.26 -20.14
N VAL A 235 -23.63 -16.72 -21.39
CA VAL A 235 -24.89 -16.93 -22.11
C VAL A 235 -25.70 -18.06 -21.43
N LYS A 236 -26.99 -17.81 -21.16
CA LYS A 236 -27.86 -18.75 -20.42
C LYS A 236 -28.34 -19.95 -21.27
N ASN A 237 -28.38 -19.81 -22.60
CA ASN A 237 -28.98 -20.79 -23.53
C ASN A 237 -27.98 -21.41 -24.51
N ASN A 238 -26.68 -21.47 -24.19
CA ASN A 238 -25.71 -22.15 -25.06
C ASN A 238 -25.42 -23.59 -24.61
N SER A 239 -24.91 -24.40 -25.55
CA SER A 239 -24.60 -25.82 -25.34
C SER A 239 -23.23 -26.06 -24.69
N CYS A 240 -22.57 -25.00 -24.20
CA CYS A 240 -21.22 -25.08 -23.67
C CYS A 240 -21.17 -25.80 -22.32
N PRO A 241 -20.31 -26.82 -22.15
CA PRO A 241 -20.25 -27.63 -20.94
C PRO A 241 -19.56 -26.89 -19.79
N LYS A 242 -20.28 -25.98 -19.11
CA LYS A 242 -19.74 -25.13 -18.03
C LYS A 242 -19.05 -25.93 -16.91
N LEU A 243 -19.57 -27.12 -16.57
CA LEU A 243 -18.95 -27.97 -15.55
C LEU A 243 -17.55 -28.46 -15.95
N VAL A 244 -17.37 -28.84 -17.23
CA VAL A 244 -16.07 -29.23 -17.77
C VAL A 244 -15.11 -28.05 -17.74
N MET A 245 -15.59 -26.87 -18.13
CA MET A 245 -14.75 -25.67 -18.14
C MET A 245 -14.35 -25.15 -16.76
N ARG A 246 -15.17 -25.36 -15.74
CA ARG A 246 -14.77 -25.11 -14.34
C ARG A 246 -13.66 -26.04 -13.85
N MET A 247 -13.52 -27.23 -14.45
CA MET A 247 -12.44 -28.17 -14.12
C MET A 247 -11.17 -27.86 -14.91
N LEU A 248 -11.28 -27.59 -16.22
CA LEU A 248 -10.14 -27.35 -17.10
C LEU A 248 -9.53 -25.96 -16.91
N CYS A 249 -10.37 -24.93 -16.72
CA CYS A 249 -9.94 -23.54 -16.60
C CYS A 249 -10.63 -22.81 -15.43
N PRO A 250 -10.41 -23.29 -14.19
CA PRO A 250 -11.07 -22.76 -13.00
C PRO A 250 -10.81 -21.27 -12.80
N CYS A 251 -9.61 -20.78 -13.06
CA CYS A 251 -9.22 -19.39 -12.80
C CYS A 251 -9.88 -18.39 -13.75
N VAL A 252 -10.46 -18.84 -14.87
CA VAL A 252 -11.24 -17.98 -15.76
C VAL A 252 -12.72 -18.00 -15.38
N ILE A 253 -13.28 -19.17 -15.07
CA ILE A 253 -14.75 -19.35 -14.97
C ILE A 253 -15.28 -19.23 -13.54
N ASN A 254 -14.51 -19.61 -12.52
CA ASN A 254 -14.97 -19.62 -11.13
C ASN A 254 -14.98 -18.23 -10.45
N PRO A 255 -13.99 -17.34 -10.68
CA PRO A 255 -13.96 -16.04 -10.01
C PRO A 255 -15.20 -15.20 -10.27
N LYS A 256 -15.65 -14.47 -9.25
CA LYS A 256 -16.73 -13.47 -9.40
C LYS A 256 -16.20 -12.26 -10.17
N ASP A 257 -17.09 -11.50 -10.79
CA ASP A 257 -16.71 -10.23 -11.40
C ASP A 257 -16.10 -9.31 -10.33
N ASN A 258 -15.05 -8.57 -10.71
CA ASN A 258 -14.25 -7.69 -9.84
C ASN A 258 -13.53 -8.34 -8.64
N SER A 259 -13.50 -9.68 -8.56
CA SER A 259 -12.73 -10.40 -7.54
C SER A 259 -11.22 -10.27 -7.72
N ASN A 260 -10.46 -10.48 -6.64
CA ASN A 260 -9.00 -10.42 -6.69
C ASN A 260 -8.41 -11.52 -7.56
N GLU A 261 -9.02 -12.70 -7.58
CA GLU A 261 -8.60 -13.82 -8.43
C GLU A 261 -8.76 -13.50 -9.92
N LEU A 262 -9.85 -12.82 -10.29
CA LEU A 262 -10.05 -12.37 -11.68
C LEU A 262 -9.04 -11.27 -12.04
N LYS A 263 -8.83 -10.29 -11.18
CA LYS A 263 -7.82 -9.23 -11.40
C LYS A 263 -6.41 -9.82 -11.54
N GLN A 264 -6.08 -10.83 -10.74
CA GLN A 264 -4.81 -11.54 -10.83
C GLN A 264 -4.65 -12.27 -12.15
N LEU A 265 -5.66 -13.00 -12.62
CA LEU A 265 -5.64 -13.65 -13.93
C LEU A 265 -5.33 -12.64 -15.05
N ILE A 266 -6.06 -11.51 -15.07
CA ILE A 266 -5.88 -10.45 -16.08
C ILE A 266 -4.45 -9.89 -16.02
N TYR A 267 -3.94 -9.64 -14.81
CA TYR A 267 -2.57 -9.19 -14.60
C TYR A 267 -1.54 -10.23 -15.10
N PHE A 268 -1.69 -11.51 -14.74
CA PHE A 268 -0.79 -12.59 -15.17
C PHE A 268 -0.78 -12.71 -16.69
N ASN A 269 -1.95 -12.67 -17.33
CA ASN A 269 -2.08 -12.75 -18.77
C ASN A 269 -1.33 -11.61 -19.46
N ARG A 270 -1.51 -10.36 -19.01
CA ARG A 270 -0.79 -9.19 -19.54
C ARG A 270 0.71 -9.28 -19.31
N ARG A 271 1.14 -9.76 -18.13
CA ARG A 271 2.57 -9.94 -17.82
C ARG A 271 3.21 -11.07 -18.63
N TYR A 272 2.50 -12.14 -18.96
CA TYR A 272 2.99 -13.18 -19.87
C TYR A 272 3.29 -12.59 -21.26
N GLN A 273 2.38 -11.76 -21.77
CA GLN A 273 2.54 -11.06 -23.06
C GLN A 273 3.72 -10.08 -23.01
N GLU A 274 3.83 -9.28 -21.95
CA GLU A 274 4.90 -8.30 -21.79
C GLU A 274 6.28 -8.96 -21.65
N ARG A 275 6.40 -9.99 -20.80
CA ARG A 275 7.70 -10.63 -20.50
C ARG A 275 8.25 -11.45 -21.66
N THR A 276 7.38 -12.13 -22.40
CA THR A 276 7.82 -12.82 -23.63
C THR A 276 8.26 -11.83 -24.70
N ARG A 277 7.59 -10.67 -24.80
CA ARG A 277 8.06 -9.56 -25.65
C ARG A 277 9.43 -9.05 -25.19
N GLN A 278 9.60 -8.72 -23.90
CA GLN A 278 10.89 -8.26 -23.35
C GLN A 278 12.02 -9.29 -23.55
N LEU A 279 11.72 -10.58 -23.39
CA LEU A 279 12.68 -11.66 -23.61
C LEU A 279 13.22 -11.64 -25.05
N VAL A 280 12.35 -11.51 -26.05
CA VAL A 280 12.75 -11.43 -27.46
C VAL A 280 13.40 -10.09 -27.79
N GLU A 281 12.82 -8.98 -27.31
CA GLU A 281 13.31 -7.62 -27.56
C GLU A 281 14.61 -7.29 -26.82
N SER A 282 15.09 -8.15 -25.92
CA SER A 282 16.44 -8.04 -25.36
C SER A 282 17.56 -8.21 -26.39
N GLY A 283 17.24 -8.67 -27.61
CA GLY A 283 18.21 -8.99 -28.67
C GLY A 283 18.99 -10.28 -28.43
N ARG A 284 18.65 -11.06 -27.38
CA ARG A 284 19.34 -12.29 -26.97
C ARG A 284 19.49 -13.34 -28.07
N TYR A 285 18.53 -13.40 -29.01
CA TYR A 285 18.49 -14.43 -30.05
C TYR A 285 18.98 -13.96 -31.41
N ASP A 286 19.36 -12.69 -31.53
CA ASP A 286 19.81 -12.07 -32.79
C ASP A 286 21.33 -11.87 -32.80
N THR A 287 22.04 -12.82 -32.17
CA THR A 287 23.51 -12.81 -32.06
C THR A 287 24.23 -13.46 -33.24
N LYS A 288 23.47 -14.10 -34.15
CA LYS A 288 23.97 -14.74 -35.38
C LYS A 288 22.99 -14.53 -36.52
N ASP A 289 23.51 -14.38 -37.74
CA ASP A 289 22.69 -14.04 -38.92
C ASP A 289 21.80 -15.22 -39.41
N ASP A 290 22.00 -16.45 -38.90
CA ASP A 290 21.27 -17.65 -39.31
C ASP A 290 20.13 -18.06 -38.36
N PHE A 291 19.81 -17.25 -37.36
CA PHE A 291 18.73 -17.53 -36.41
C PHE A 291 18.07 -16.25 -35.94
N THR A 292 16.75 -16.30 -35.71
CA THR A 292 16.02 -15.20 -35.07
C THR A 292 14.76 -15.74 -34.40
N VAL A 293 14.31 -15.04 -33.35
CA VAL A 293 12.99 -15.24 -32.75
C VAL A 293 12.16 -14.00 -33.03
N VAL A 294 11.00 -14.19 -33.64
CA VAL A 294 10.08 -13.09 -33.97
C VAL A 294 8.77 -13.28 -33.23
N MET A 295 8.39 -12.26 -32.46
CA MET A 295 7.08 -12.20 -31.81
C MET A 295 5.97 -12.08 -32.84
N GLN A 296 4.89 -12.85 -32.67
CA GLN A 296 3.69 -12.80 -33.50
C GLN A 296 2.47 -12.44 -32.62
N PRO A 297 2.16 -11.13 -32.45
CA PRO A 297 1.18 -10.68 -31.47
C PRO A 297 -0.29 -10.74 -31.91
N PHE A 298 -0.62 -11.25 -33.09
CA PHE A 298 -1.96 -11.16 -33.69
C PHE A 298 -3.15 -11.69 -32.85
N MET A 299 -2.91 -12.45 -31.77
CA MET A 299 -3.94 -12.91 -30.83
C MET A 299 -3.99 -12.16 -29.48
N THR A 300 -3.09 -11.20 -29.25
CA THR A 300 -2.92 -10.51 -27.94
C THR A 300 -4.23 -9.87 -27.48
N ASN A 301 -4.83 -9.09 -28.37
CA ASN A 301 -6.05 -8.31 -28.16
C ASN A 301 -7.22 -8.86 -28.98
N MET A 302 -7.26 -10.17 -29.20
CA MET A 302 -8.32 -10.83 -29.96
C MET A 302 -9.67 -10.73 -29.23
N GLU A 303 -10.69 -10.21 -29.91
CA GLU A 303 -12.05 -10.12 -29.37
C GLU A 303 -12.80 -11.45 -29.53
N MET A 304 -13.84 -11.63 -28.71
CA MET A 304 -14.74 -12.78 -28.80
C MET A 304 -15.60 -12.66 -30.07
N PRO A 305 -15.48 -13.57 -31.07
CA PRO A 305 -16.28 -13.49 -32.29
C PRO A 305 -17.77 -13.54 -31.97
N LYS A 306 -18.56 -12.70 -32.62
CA LYS A 306 -20.00 -12.59 -32.43
C LYS A 306 -20.79 -13.08 -33.65
N THR A 307 -22.01 -13.54 -33.39
CA THR A 307 -23.03 -13.75 -34.42
C THR A 307 -23.62 -12.41 -34.84
N GLN A 308 -24.44 -12.39 -35.89
CA GLN A 308 -25.15 -11.17 -36.34
C GLN A 308 -26.04 -10.56 -35.24
N GLU A 309 -26.43 -11.36 -34.25
CA GLU A 309 -27.21 -10.95 -33.07
C GLU A 309 -26.34 -10.40 -31.93
N GLY A 310 -25.02 -10.33 -32.08
CA GLY A 310 -24.09 -9.82 -31.07
C GLY A 310 -23.75 -10.83 -29.94
N LEU A 311 -24.11 -12.11 -30.11
CA LEU A 311 -23.82 -13.17 -29.13
C LEU A 311 -22.51 -13.90 -29.49
N PRO A 312 -21.72 -14.41 -28.52
CA PRO A 312 -20.56 -15.24 -28.82
C PRO A 312 -20.86 -16.38 -29.80
N ASP A 313 -20.13 -16.44 -30.92
CA ASP A 313 -20.31 -17.43 -31.98
C ASP A 313 -19.57 -18.73 -31.62
N THR A 314 -20.32 -19.73 -31.16
CA THR A 314 -19.80 -21.04 -30.78
C THR A 314 -19.18 -21.82 -31.95
N SER A 315 -19.41 -21.43 -33.22
CA SER A 315 -18.85 -22.12 -34.38
C SER A 315 -17.33 -21.97 -34.53
N TYR A 316 -16.72 -21.02 -33.81
CA TYR A 316 -15.26 -20.87 -33.71
C TYR A 316 -14.61 -21.82 -32.69
N PHE A 317 -15.40 -22.55 -31.90
CA PHE A 317 -14.91 -23.41 -30.85
C PHE A 317 -15.28 -24.88 -31.10
N ALA A 318 -14.45 -25.79 -30.62
CA ALA A 318 -14.75 -27.21 -30.53
C ALA A 318 -15.93 -27.45 -29.57
N PRO A 319 -16.51 -28.66 -29.51
CA PRO A 319 -17.68 -28.94 -28.67
C PRO A 319 -17.54 -28.65 -27.16
N ASP A 320 -16.32 -28.48 -26.65
CA ASP A 320 -16.05 -28.08 -25.26
C ASP A 320 -16.19 -26.58 -25.01
N CYS A 321 -16.37 -25.77 -26.05
CA CYS A 321 -16.37 -24.31 -26.00
C CYS A 321 -15.08 -23.71 -25.43
N PHE A 322 -13.93 -24.32 -25.72
CA PHE A 322 -12.62 -23.84 -25.27
C PHE A 322 -11.56 -23.97 -26.34
N HIS A 323 -11.38 -25.17 -26.90
CA HIS A 323 -10.45 -25.35 -28.01
C HIS A 323 -11.01 -24.75 -29.31
N PHE A 324 -10.13 -24.40 -30.24
CA PHE A 324 -10.53 -23.89 -31.54
C PHE A 324 -11.17 -24.97 -32.41
N SER A 325 -12.24 -24.62 -33.12
CA SER A 325 -12.77 -25.44 -34.21
C SER A 325 -11.87 -25.33 -35.45
N GLN A 326 -12.09 -26.18 -36.46
CA GLN A 326 -11.42 -26.03 -37.75
C GLN A 326 -11.59 -24.63 -38.37
N LYS A 327 -12.72 -23.95 -38.12
CA LYS A 327 -12.97 -22.56 -38.55
C LYS A 327 -11.97 -21.59 -37.93
N ALA A 328 -11.80 -21.62 -36.61
CA ALA A 328 -10.86 -20.75 -35.91
C ALA A 328 -9.41 -21.10 -36.27
N HIS A 329 -9.07 -22.38 -36.36
CA HIS A 329 -7.76 -22.82 -36.86
C HIS A 329 -7.41 -22.22 -38.22
N SER A 330 -8.40 -22.13 -39.12
CA SER A 330 -8.20 -21.57 -40.46
C SER A 330 -7.94 -20.06 -40.42
N GLN A 331 -8.66 -19.30 -39.59
CA GLN A 331 -8.45 -17.86 -39.41
C GLN A 331 -7.12 -17.55 -38.71
N VAL A 332 -6.77 -18.28 -37.65
CA VAL A 332 -5.49 -18.12 -36.93
C VAL A 332 -4.30 -18.43 -37.85
N ALA A 333 -4.41 -19.41 -38.75
CA ALA A 333 -3.37 -19.69 -39.75
C ALA A 333 -3.16 -18.52 -40.73
N ARG A 334 -4.25 -17.90 -41.19
CA ARG A 334 -4.22 -16.72 -42.08
C ARG A 334 -3.63 -15.50 -41.36
N ALA A 335 -4.02 -15.30 -40.10
CA ALA A 335 -3.50 -14.24 -39.25
C ALA A 335 -1.99 -14.40 -39.00
N LEU A 336 -1.52 -15.61 -38.64
CA LEU A 336 -0.08 -15.87 -38.47
C LEU A 336 0.69 -15.58 -39.76
N TRP A 337 0.19 -16.04 -40.92
CA TRP A 337 0.83 -15.77 -42.21
C TRP A 337 1.00 -14.27 -42.46
N ASN A 338 -0.07 -13.49 -42.30
CA ASN A 338 -0.01 -12.04 -42.49
C ASN A 338 0.96 -11.37 -41.50
N ASN A 339 0.92 -11.79 -40.23
CA ASN A 339 1.79 -11.23 -39.19
C ASN A 339 3.27 -11.51 -39.45
N MET A 340 3.62 -12.64 -40.07
CA MET A 340 4.99 -12.93 -40.53
C MET A 340 5.49 -12.00 -41.65
N LEU A 341 4.58 -11.35 -42.39
CA LEU A 341 4.89 -10.42 -43.48
C LEU A 341 4.88 -8.94 -43.04
N GLU A 342 4.33 -8.63 -41.87
CA GLU A 342 4.27 -7.29 -41.29
C GLU A 342 5.59 -6.89 -40.62
N PRO A 343 6.10 -5.65 -40.84
CA PRO A 343 7.33 -5.18 -40.20
C PRO A 343 7.30 -5.31 -38.67
N VAL A 344 8.43 -5.68 -38.07
CA VAL A 344 8.59 -5.67 -36.60
C VAL A 344 8.40 -4.24 -36.09
N GLY A 345 7.56 -4.06 -35.07
CA GLY A 345 7.13 -2.75 -34.55
C GLY A 345 5.79 -2.27 -35.12
N GLU A 346 5.32 -2.83 -36.24
CA GLU A 346 4.05 -2.50 -36.89
C GLU A 346 3.14 -3.73 -37.05
N LYS A 347 3.46 -4.82 -36.34
CA LYS A 347 2.68 -6.06 -36.37
C LYS A 347 1.30 -5.86 -35.77
N THR A 348 0.27 -6.36 -36.45
CA THR A 348 -1.11 -6.40 -35.95
C THR A 348 -1.18 -7.23 -34.67
N ASP A 349 -1.82 -6.71 -33.63
CA ASP A 349 -1.98 -7.35 -32.32
C ASP A 349 -3.45 -7.72 -31.98
N SER A 350 -4.40 -7.24 -32.80
CA SER A 350 -5.81 -7.58 -32.76
C SER A 350 -6.31 -7.87 -34.18
N GLN A 351 -6.70 -9.12 -34.45
CA GLN A 351 -7.30 -9.52 -35.71
C GLN A 351 -8.81 -9.74 -35.53
N ASP A 352 -9.60 -9.18 -36.45
CA ASP A 352 -11.03 -9.44 -36.53
C ASP A 352 -11.27 -10.83 -37.13
N MET A 353 -11.72 -11.75 -36.26
CA MET A 353 -11.96 -13.14 -36.61
C MET A 353 -13.31 -13.38 -37.29
N GLU A 354 -14.25 -12.42 -37.21
CA GLU A 354 -15.59 -12.53 -37.78
C GLU A 354 -15.55 -12.44 -39.30
N ASN A 355 -14.70 -11.55 -39.81
CA ASN A 355 -14.45 -11.37 -41.23
C ASN A 355 -13.39 -12.37 -41.75
N GLU A 356 -13.53 -12.77 -43.01
CA GLU A 356 -12.53 -13.59 -43.68
C GLU A 356 -11.19 -12.83 -43.78
N ILE A 357 -10.15 -13.34 -43.10
CA ILE A 357 -8.81 -12.77 -43.20
C ILE A 357 -8.23 -13.13 -44.57
N VAL A 358 -7.93 -12.10 -45.38
CA VAL A 358 -7.33 -12.26 -46.71
C VAL A 358 -5.83 -12.44 -46.57
N LEU A 359 -5.26 -13.45 -47.24
CA LEU A 359 -3.82 -13.69 -47.23
C LEU A 359 -3.07 -12.57 -47.99
N GLY A 360 -2.14 -11.92 -47.30
CA GLY A 360 -1.21 -10.96 -47.87
C GLY A 360 -0.07 -11.63 -48.65
N CYS A 361 0.65 -10.84 -49.44
CA CYS A 361 1.78 -11.29 -50.24
C CYS A 361 3.02 -10.44 -49.98
N PRO A 362 4.23 -11.05 -49.94
CA PRO A 362 5.48 -10.30 -49.99
C PRO A 362 5.52 -9.41 -51.24
N SER A 363 6.08 -8.20 -51.12
CA SER A 363 6.26 -7.32 -52.28
C SER A 363 7.54 -7.67 -53.04
N GLU A 364 7.66 -7.28 -54.31
CA GLU A 364 8.92 -7.48 -55.07
C GLU A 364 10.10 -6.73 -54.44
N ALA A 365 9.85 -5.59 -53.80
CA ALA A 365 10.88 -4.80 -53.12
C ALA A 365 11.33 -5.43 -51.79
N GLU A 366 10.43 -6.15 -51.11
CA GLU A 366 10.64 -6.74 -49.80
C GLU A 366 10.09 -8.17 -49.76
N PRO A 367 10.70 -9.13 -50.48
CA PRO A 367 10.16 -10.48 -50.67
C PRO A 367 10.41 -11.42 -49.48
N PHE A 368 10.83 -10.88 -48.33
CA PHE A 368 11.35 -11.66 -47.19
C PHE A 368 10.35 -11.74 -46.03
N LEU A 369 10.46 -12.79 -45.23
CA LEU A 369 9.83 -12.86 -43.91
C LEU A 369 10.41 -11.77 -43.00
N ARG A 370 9.57 -11.12 -42.19
CA ARG A 370 9.96 -9.93 -41.43
C ARG A 370 10.68 -10.27 -40.15
N THR A 371 11.87 -9.72 -40.01
CA THR A 371 12.76 -9.81 -38.85
C THR A 371 13.10 -8.40 -38.37
N TYR A 372 13.72 -8.25 -37.20
CA TYR A 372 14.09 -6.92 -36.70
C TYR A 372 14.98 -6.16 -37.71
N LYS A 373 15.97 -6.85 -38.30
CA LYS A 373 16.97 -6.27 -39.21
C LYS A 373 16.36 -5.76 -40.52
N ASN A 374 15.53 -6.57 -41.18
CA ASN A 374 14.88 -6.18 -42.45
C ASN A 374 13.58 -5.37 -42.26
N SER A 375 13.20 -5.08 -41.01
CA SER A 375 12.16 -4.11 -40.66
C SER A 375 12.77 -2.76 -40.23
N ASN A 376 14.11 -2.63 -40.23
CA ASN A 376 14.81 -1.49 -39.65
C ASN A 376 14.38 -1.18 -38.20
N TYR A 377 14.02 -2.22 -37.45
CA TYR A 377 13.56 -2.10 -36.08
C TYR A 377 14.77 -2.16 -35.15
N THR A 378 14.93 -1.10 -34.35
CA THR A 378 15.89 -1.10 -33.25
C THR A 378 15.13 -1.52 -32.01
N TYR A 379 15.55 -2.60 -31.37
CA TYR A 379 14.99 -2.98 -30.08
C TYR A 379 15.03 -1.76 -29.15
N PRO A 380 13.96 -1.48 -28.39
CA PRO A 380 14.06 -0.52 -27.30
C PRO A 380 15.22 -1.02 -26.46
N SER A 381 16.34 -0.28 -26.46
CA SER A 381 17.37 -0.53 -25.46
C SER A 381 16.60 -0.60 -24.14
N GLN A 382 16.81 -1.65 -23.33
CA GLN A 382 16.51 -1.56 -21.90
C GLN A 382 16.83 -0.13 -21.52
N THR A 383 15.78 0.62 -21.13
CA THR A 383 15.80 2.07 -20.96
C THR A 383 17.21 2.46 -20.59
N PRO A 384 17.93 3.20 -21.46
CA PRO A 384 19.38 3.41 -21.28
C PRO A 384 19.53 3.79 -19.83
N VAL A 385 20.29 2.99 -19.05
CA VAL A 385 20.48 3.16 -17.60
C VAL A 385 20.36 4.63 -17.35
N SER A 386 19.17 5.07 -16.91
CA SER A 386 18.90 6.50 -16.92
C SER A 386 19.93 7.01 -15.96
N ASN A 387 20.84 7.87 -16.43
CA ASN A 387 21.95 8.25 -15.60
C ASN A 387 21.36 9.02 -14.41
N TYR A 388 21.15 8.32 -13.29
CA TYR A 388 20.66 8.87 -12.03
C TYR A 388 21.83 9.34 -11.16
N GLY A 389 22.99 9.57 -11.79
CA GLY A 389 24.13 10.20 -11.19
C GLY A 389 23.89 11.67 -10.90
N SER A 390 24.82 12.24 -10.15
CA SER A 390 24.83 13.63 -9.74
C SER A 390 26.22 14.22 -9.95
N GLN A 391 26.31 15.54 -9.84
CA GLN A 391 27.58 16.24 -9.77
C GLN A 391 27.70 16.92 -8.42
N LEU A 392 28.88 16.85 -7.83
CA LEU A 392 29.21 17.54 -6.59
C LEU A 392 30.24 18.63 -6.88
N LEU A 393 29.85 19.90 -6.70
CA LEU A 393 30.65 21.05 -7.13
C LEU A 393 31.46 21.71 -6.00
N CYS A 394 31.82 20.94 -4.97
CA CYS A 394 32.50 21.48 -3.79
C CYS A 394 33.98 21.79 -4.07
N GLU A 395 34.42 23.00 -3.70
CA GLU A 395 35.80 23.46 -3.81
C GLU A 395 36.71 22.85 -2.73
N ASP A 396 36.29 22.88 -1.45
CA ASP A 396 37.02 22.24 -0.35
C ASP A 396 36.53 20.80 -0.16
N ARG A 397 37.42 19.85 -0.42
CA ARG A 397 37.20 18.42 -0.16
C ARG A 397 38.26 17.84 0.77
N SER A 398 39.03 18.69 1.44
CA SER A 398 40.15 18.29 2.27
C SER A 398 39.70 17.68 3.61
N PRO A 399 40.42 16.67 4.13
CA PRO A 399 40.21 16.18 5.49
C PRO A 399 40.57 17.24 6.53
N SER A 400 40.15 17.04 7.76
CA SER A 400 40.50 17.93 8.87
C SER A 400 42.00 17.94 9.12
N SER A 401 42.56 19.13 9.34
CA SER A 401 43.96 19.34 9.70
C SER A 401 44.04 20.23 10.94
N PRO A 402 44.37 19.68 12.13
CA PRO A 402 44.71 18.27 12.42
C PRO A 402 43.51 17.30 12.29
N PRO A 403 43.74 15.97 12.24
CA PRO A 403 42.67 14.97 12.16
C PRO A 403 41.62 15.15 13.27
N ALA A 404 40.34 15.00 12.92
CA ALA A 404 39.25 15.21 13.85
C ALA A 404 39.36 14.28 15.07
N THR A 405 39.37 14.89 16.26
CA THR A 405 39.35 14.19 17.56
C THR A 405 37.95 14.14 18.17
N SER A 406 37.03 14.95 17.66
CA SER A 406 35.63 15.02 18.09
C SER A 406 34.69 14.81 16.91
N VAL A 407 33.57 14.14 17.16
CA VAL A 407 32.49 13.91 16.19
C VAL A 407 31.86 15.23 15.75
N HIS A 408 31.92 16.26 16.60
CA HIS A 408 31.42 17.60 16.32
C HIS A 408 32.32 18.41 15.38
N SER A 409 33.53 17.93 15.13
CA SER A 409 34.51 18.52 14.20
C SER A 409 34.73 17.68 12.94
N LEU A 410 33.81 16.74 12.65
CA LEU A 410 33.97 15.79 11.56
C LEU A 410 33.63 16.43 10.21
N LYS A 411 34.60 16.54 9.31
CA LYS A 411 34.36 16.86 7.89
C LYS A 411 33.96 15.60 7.12
N PRO A 412 33.30 15.70 5.95
CA PRO A 412 32.99 14.53 5.13
C PRO A 412 34.21 13.67 4.79
N ALA A 413 35.35 14.29 4.49
CA ALA A 413 36.61 13.61 4.17
C ALA A 413 37.24 12.84 5.35
N ASP A 414 36.81 13.08 6.60
CA ASP A 414 37.30 12.37 7.78
C ASP A 414 36.60 11.01 7.98
N VAL A 415 35.41 10.82 7.38
CA VAL A 415 34.67 9.56 7.45
C VAL A 415 35.42 8.49 6.66
N LYS A 416 35.65 7.33 7.29
CA LYS A 416 36.33 6.20 6.67
C LYS A 416 35.45 4.97 6.51
N ILE A 417 34.43 4.83 7.37
CA ILE A 417 33.51 3.69 7.35
C ILE A 417 32.08 4.20 7.22
N VAL A 418 31.32 3.61 6.31
CA VAL A 418 29.86 3.75 6.25
C VAL A 418 29.20 2.42 6.58
N ALA A 419 28.05 2.46 7.24
CA ALA A 419 27.26 1.29 7.57
C ALA A 419 25.77 1.63 7.61
N ALA A 420 24.90 0.62 7.48
CA ALA A 420 23.47 0.84 7.58
C ALA A 420 22.71 -0.31 8.26
N LEU A 421 21.66 0.05 9.00
CA LEU A 421 20.66 -0.82 9.62
C LEU A 421 19.27 -0.41 9.14
N GLY A 422 18.37 -1.37 8.93
CA GLY A 422 17.01 -1.06 8.51
C GLY A 422 16.23 -2.22 7.89
N ASP A 423 15.29 -1.88 7.03
CA ASP A 423 14.38 -2.79 6.33
C ASP A 423 14.67 -2.92 4.82
N SER A 424 13.65 -3.21 4.01
CA SER A 424 13.72 -3.37 2.55
C SER A 424 14.18 -2.11 1.82
N MET A 425 13.84 -0.90 2.30
CA MET A 425 14.32 0.35 1.69
C MET A 425 15.84 0.51 1.84
N THR A 426 16.37 0.15 3.01
CA THR A 426 17.81 0.23 3.29
C THR A 426 18.57 -0.95 2.66
N ALA A 427 17.92 -2.11 2.51
CA ALA A 427 18.46 -3.26 1.79
C ALA A 427 18.51 -3.04 0.27
N GLY A 428 17.71 -2.12 -0.25
CA GLY A 428 17.59 -1.84 -1.68
C GLY A 428 16.72 -2.85 -2.42
N SER A 429 15.61 -3.26 -1.81
CA SER A 429 14.61 -4.09 -2.47
C SER A 429 14.02 -3.36 -3.69
N GLY A 430 14.11 -3.98 -4.87
CA GLY A 430 13.38 -3.55 -6.06
C GLY A 430 13.95 -2.36 -6.84
N ILE A 431 15.13 -1.84 -6.48
CA ILE A 431 15.66 -0.58 -7.03
C ILE A 431 15.74 -0.57 -8.57
N ALA A 432 16.32 -1.61 -9.15
CA ALA A 432 16.49 -1.74 -10.59
C ALA A 432 15.55 -2.80 -11.19
N SER A 433 14.41 -3.02 -10.52
CA SER A 433 13.43 -3.99 -10.97
C SER A 433 12.49 -3.42 -12.01
N ASP A 434 12.39 -4.10 -13.14
CA ASP A 434 11.35 -3.80 -14.16
C ASP A 434 10.09 -4.67 -13.98
N THR A 435 10.12 -5.58 -13.01
CA THR A 435 9.19 -6.72 -12.95
C THR A 435 8.15 -6.63 -11.84
N LEU A 436 8.08 -7.52 -10.87
CA LEU A 436 7.31 -7.41 -9.62
C LEU A 436 7.86 -8.51 -8.72
N GLN A 437 8.10 -9.67 -9.32
CA GLN A 437 8.89 -10.75 -8.74
C GLN A 437 10.35 -10.36 -8.47
N ASP A 438 10.95 -9.42 -9.21
CA ASP A 438 12.29 -8.92 -8.90
C ASP A 438 12.29 -7.87 -7.78
N VAL A 439 11.13 -7.38 -7.33
CA VAL A 439 11.07 -6.40 -6.22
C VAL A 439 11.66 -6.97 -4.93
N ILE A 440 11.62 -8.29 -4.74
CA ILE A 440 12.25 -8.96 -3.59
C ILE A 440 13.79 -9.03 -3.73
N THR A 441 14.34 -8.76 -4.91
CA THR A 441 15.79 -8.68 -5.14
C THR A 441 16.34 -7.45 -4.45
N GLN A 442 17.38 -7.68 -3.64
CA GLN A 442 18.03 -6.65 -2.86
C GLN A 442 19.24 -6.14 -3.66
N TYR A 443 19.06 -5.02 -4.35
CA TYR A 443 20.09 -4.27 -5.08
C TYR A 443 20.96 -3.48 -4.11
N ARG A 444 21.70 -4.22 -3.27
CA ARG A 444 22.53 -3.70 -2.19
C ARG A 444 23.47 -2.57 -2.65
N GLY A 445 24.06 -2.71 -3.83
CA GLY A 445 24.98 -1.72 -4.39
C GLY A 445 24.34 -0.41 -4.87
N LEU A 446 23.02 -0.38 -5.07
CA LEU A 446 22.28 0.82 -5.47
C LEU A 446 21.52 1.47 -4.30
N SER A 447 21.58 0.89 -3.09
CA SER A 447 20.87 1.40 -1.92
C SER A 447 21.26 2.85 -1.59
N TRP A 448 20.27 3.70 -1.32
CA TRP A 448 20.42 5.15 -1.20
C TRP A 448 21.38 5.55 -0.07
N SER A 449 21.35 4.80 1.04
CA SER A 449 22.10 5.11 2.26
C SER A 449 23.46 4.43 2.35
N ILE A 450 23.71 3.36 1.57
CA ILE A 450 24.89 2.50 1.77
C ILE A 450 25.41 1.76 0.52
N GLY A 451 24.77 1.88 -0.64
CA GLY A 451 25.26 1.29 -1.89
C GLY A 451 26.48 2.03 -2.45
N GLY A 452 27.39 1.32 -3.13
CA GLY A 452 28.59 1.91 -3.72
C GLY A 452 28.92 1.39 -5.12
N ASP A 453 27.92 0.90 -5.86
CA ASP A 453 28.09 0.57 -7.27
C ASP A 453 28.34 1.84 -8.10
N GLU A 454 29.14 1.71 -9.16
CA GLU A 454 29.49 2.79 -10.10
C GLU A 454 30.16 4.02 -9.44
N SER A 455 30.14 5.16 -10.14
CA SER A 455 30.58 6.48 -9.67
C SER A 455 29.38 7.37 -9.34
N LEU A 456 29.62 8.48 -8.62
CA LEU A 456 28.58 9.50 -8.39
C LEU A 456 27.98 10.02 -9.70
N GLU A 457 28.77 10.09 -10.77
CA GLU A 457 28.33 10.54 -12.10
C GLU A 457 27.32 9.61 -12.76
N ASN A 458 27.19 8.36 -12.30
CA ASN A 458 26.29 7.34 -12.85
C ASN A 458 25.18 6.90 -11.88
N VAL A 459 25.50 6.80 -10.59
CA VAL A 459 24.58 6.33 -9.54
C VAL A 459 24.77 7.17 -8.28
N THR A 460 23.71 7.87 -7.87
CA THR A 460 23.74 8.69 -6.66
C THR A 460 23.37 7.86 -5.43
N THR A 461 24.35 7.59 -4.58
CA THR A 461 24.18 7.02 -3.23
C THR A 461 24.99 7.81 -2.23
N LEU A 462 24.67 7.71 -0.93
CA LEU A 462 25.43 8.39 0.11
C LEU A 462 26.94 8.03 0.06
N PRO A 463 27.36 6.74 -0.05
CA PRO A 463 28.78 6.41 -0.18
C PRO A 463 29.45 6.98 -1.45
N ASN A 464 28.75 7.02 -2.59
CA ASN A 464 29.31 7.62 -3.80
C ASN A 464 29.55 9.12 -3.64
N ILE A 465 28.71 9.82 -2.88
CA ILE A 465 28.96 11.23 -2.50
C ILE A 465 30.18 11.33 -1.57
N PHE A 466 30.30 10.48 -0.54
CA PHE A 466 31.46 10.51 0.34
C PHE A 466 32.78 10.16 -0.36
N ARG A 467 32.76 9.31 -1.38
CA ARG A 467 33.94 8.96 -2.19
C ARG A 467 34.54 10.16 -2.92
N GLU A 468 33.77 11.20 -3.20
CA GLU A 468 34.28 12.47 -3.75
C GLU A 468 35.18 13.23 -2.76
N PHE A 469 35.03 12.97 -1.46
CA PHE A 469 35.83 13.55 -0.38
C PHE A 469 36.92 12.60 0.11
N ASN A 470 36.62 11.30 0.19
CA ASN A 470 37.55 10.27 0.62
C ASN A 470 37.37 8.99 -0.21
N VAL A 471 38.24 8.81 -1.21
CA VAL A 471 38.25 7.62 -2.09
C VAL A 471 38.58 6.31 -1.36
N THR A 472 39.08 6.37 -0.12
CA THR A 472 39.46 5.19 0.68
C THR A 472 38.36 4.71 1.62
N ILE A 473 37.17 5.32 1.58
CA ILE A 473 36.03 4.88 2.39
C ILE A 473 35.69 3.41 2.12
N VAL A 474 35.33 2.67 3.15
CA VAL A 474 34.88 1.28 3.07
C VAL A 474 33.57 1.09 3.84
N GLY A 475 32.94 -0.06 3.71
CA GLY A 475 31.71 -0.41 4.44
C GLY A 475 30.45 -0.46 3.56
N TYR A 476 30.48 0.25 2.43
CA TYR A 476 29.40 0.25 1.46
C TYR A 476 29.19 -1.13 0.83
N SER A 477 27.95 -1.39 0.42
CA SER A 477 27.56 -2.61 -0.28
C SER A 477 27.67 -2.47 -1.80
N THR A 478 27.77 -3.60 -2.51
CA THR A 478 27.88 -3.67 -3.98
C THR A 478 26.98 -4.77 -4.53
N GLY A 479 26.56 -4.68 -5.80
CA GLY A 479 25.78 -5.71 -6.49
C GLY A 479 24.45 -6.08 -5.80
N THR A 480 24.01 -7.32 -5.99
CA THR A 480 22.76 -7.87 -5.44
C THR A 480 23.03 -8.97 -4.40
N GLY A 481 22.20 -9.09 -3.36
CA GLY A 481 22.36 -10.16 -2.35
C GLY A 481 21.67 -9.91 -1.02
N SER A 482 21.64 -10.93 -0.18
CA SER A 482 21.17 -10.89 1.21
C SER A 482 22.19 -10.24 2.16
N GLU A 483 21.80 -9.98 3.40
CA GLU A 483 22.67 -9.43 4.45
C GLU A 483 23.84 -10.36 4.83
N ASN A 484 23.76 -11.64 4.43
CA ASN A 484 24.78 -12.64 4.69
C ASN A 484 25.83 -12.74 3.57
N ASP A 485 25.55 -12.17 2.41
CA ASP A 485 26.47 -12.22 1.27
C ASP A 485 27.62 -11.23 1.46
N SER A 486 28.81 -11.59 0.96
CA SER A 486 30.02 -10.79 1.17
C SER A 486 29.93 -9.37 0.61
N ASN A 487 29.12 -9.17 -0.44
CA ASN A 487 28.90 -7.90 -1.11
C ASN A 487 27.91 -6.98 -0.37
N ALA A 488 27.13 -7.47 0.58
CA ALA A 488 26.34 -6.62 1.49
C ALA A 488 27.21 -5.90 2.52
N PHE A 489 28.39 -6.45 2.83
CA PHE A 489 29.37 -5.91 3.77
C PHE A 489 28.77 -5.34 5.08
N LEU A 490 28.71 -4.01 5.27
CA LEU A 490 28.15 -3.38 6.48
C LEU A 490 26.71 -2.88 6.31
N ASN A 491 26.06 -3.20 5.20
CA ASN A 491 24.60 -3.09 5.07
C ASN A 491 23.95 -4.32 5.74
N GLN A 492 23.43 -4.13 6.95
CA GLN A 492 22.80 -5.19 7.74
C GLN A 492 21.27 -5.08 7.75
N ALA A 493 20.71 -4.29 6.84
CA ALA A 493 19.27 -4.16 6.69
C ALA A 493 18.65 -5.44 6.11
N VAL A 494 17.45 -5.78 6.57
CA VAL A 494 16.74 -7.03 6.23
C VAL A 494 15.33 -6.69 5.74
N PRO A 495 14.92 -7.12 4.53
CA PRO A 495 13.56 -6.90 4.05
C PRO A 495 12.49 -7.42 5.02
N GLY A 496 11.42 -6.65 5.22
CA GLY A 496 10.35 -6.96 6.17
C GLY A 496 10.71 -6.75 7.64
N ALA A 497 11.91 -6.27 7.96
CA ALA A 497 12.30 -5.98 9.33
C ALA A 497 11.40 -4.92 9.97
N GLN A 498 11.00 -5.19 11.21
CA GLN A 498 10.34 -4.28 12.14
C GLN A 498 11.35 -3.76 13.17
N ALA A 499 10.97 -2.76 13.97
CA ALA A 499 11.86 -2.17 14.98
C ALA A 499 12.46 -3.19 15.95
N GLU A 500 11.74 -4.26 16.29
CA GLU A 500 12.24 -5.33 17.19
C GLU A 500 13.44 -6.12 16.64
N HIS A 501 13.69 -6.07 15.34
CA HIS A 501 14.82 -6.75 14.68
C HIS A 501 16.11 -5.92 14.72
N LEU A 502 16.02 -4.59 14.87
CA LEU A 502 17.18 -3.70 14.85
C LEU A 502 18.28 -4.04 15.88
N PRO A 503 17.97 -4.42 17.14
CA PRO A 503 19.00 -4.80 18.10
C PRO A 503 19.86 -5.99 17.62
N ALA A 504 19.30 -6.91 16.84
CA ALA A 504 20.07 -8.02 16.26
C ALA A 504 21.00 -7.52 15.15
N GLN A 505 20.49 -6.68 14.25
CA GLN A 505 21.28 -6.07 13.17
C GLN A 505 22.45 -5.25 13.75
N ALA A 506 22.23 -4.46 14.81
CA ALA A 506 23.28 -3.68 15.46
C ALA A 506 24.40 -4.55 16.05
N ARG A 507 24.06 -5.65 16.75
CA ARG A 507 25.08 -6.58 17.28
C ARG A 507 25.90 -7.23 16.17
N ARG A 508 25.24 -7.61 15.07
CA ARG A 508 25.91 -8.19 13.91
C ARG A 508 26.86 -7.18 13.27
N LEU A 509 26.41 -5.94 13.08
CA LEU A 509 27.22 -4.85 12.54
C LEU A 509 28.49 -4.61 13.37
N VAL A 510 28.36 -4.50 14.70
CA VAL A 510 29.49 -4.35 15.63
C VAL A 510 30.48 -5.51 15.46
N SER A 511 29.99 -6.74 15.36
CA SER A 511 30.82 -7.93 15.20
C SER A 511 31.64 -7.89 13.89
N LEU A 512 30.99 -7.52 12.78
CA LEU A 512 31.65 -7.39 11.48
C LEU A 512 32.74 -6.32 11.52
N MET A 513 32.44 -5.14 12.06
CA MET A 513 33.41 -4.05 12.16
C MET A 513 34.62 -4.39 13.04
N LYS A 514 34.43 -5.19 14.11
CA LYS A 514 35.53 -5.62 15.01
C LYS A 514 36.45 -6.68 14.39
N THR A 515 35.95 -7.43 13.41
CA THR A 515 36.66 -8.60 12.85
C THR A 515 37.26 -8.36 11.49
N ASP A 516 36.80 -7.35 10.75
CA ASP A 516 37.33 -7.01 9.43
C ASP A 516 38.67 -6.27 9.53
N GLN A 517 39.71 -6.80 8.88
CA GLN A 517 41.06 -6.26 8.91
C GLN A 517 41.22 -4.91 8.19
N ARG A 518 40.25 -4.52 7.36
CA ARG A 518 40.25 -3.23 6.65
C ARG A 518 39.83 -2.07 7.57
N ILE A 519 39.31 -2.36 8.75
CA ILE A 519 38.71 -1.38 9.66
C ILE A 519 39.59 -1.27 10.90
N ASP A 520 40.17 -0.09 11.14
CA ASP A 520 40.69 0.24 12.47
C ASP A 520 39.52 0.61 13.37
N PHE A 521 39.02 -0.41 14.06
CA PHE A 521 37.84 -0.28 14.90
C PHE A 521 37.97 0.80 15.97
N GLY A 522 39.18 1.07 16.47
CA GLY A 522 39.45 2.08 17.49
C GLY A 522 39.64 3.48 16.90
N ALA A 523 40.25 3.59 15.72
CA ALA A 523 40.76 4.86 15.21
C ALA A 523 39.92 5.50 14.09
N ASP A 524 39.21 4.70 13.28
CA ASP A 524 38.50 5.19 12.11
C ASP A 524 37.16 5.86 12.48
N TRP A 525 36.73 6.89 11.75
CA TRP A 525 35.41 7.48 11.95
C TRP A 525 34.34 6.73 11.17
N LYS A 526 33.24 6.35 11.85
CA LYS A 526 32.10 5.60 11.31
C LYS A 526 30.89 6.53 11.15
N LEU A 527 30.23 6.46 10.00
CA LEU A 527 28.87 6.99 9.79
C LEU A 527 27.90 5.81 9.69
N ILE A 528 26.93 5.74 10.60
CA ILE A 528 25.96 4.63 10.64
C ILE A 528 24.56 5.20 10.36
N THR A 529 23.96 4.81 9.24
CA THR A 529 22.58 5.20 8.90
C THR A 529 21.60 4.18 9.47
N VAL A 530 20.55 4.64 10.14
CA VAL A 530 19.49 3.77 10.68
C VAL A 530 18.14 4.26 10.16
N HIS A 531 17.37 3.39 9.50
CA HIS A 531 16.01 3.70 9.06
C HIS A 531 15.09 2.48 9.22
N ILE A 532 13.99 2.63 9.95
CA ILE A 532 13.01 1.56 10.23
C ILE A 532 11.64 2.17 10.54
N GLY A 533 10.58 1.37 10.40
CA GLY A 533 9.27 1.65 11.01
C GLY A 533 8.10 1.60 10.05
N ALA A 534 8.34 1.58 8.73
CA ALA A 534 7.27 1.44 7.75
C ALA A 534 6.51 0.12 7.96
N ASN A 535 7.22 -1.00 8.19
CA ASN A 535 6.60 -2.30 8.47
C ASN A 535 5.77 -2.31 9.77
N ASP A 536 6.24 -1.63 10.82
CA ASP A 536 5.52 -1.47 12.08
C ASP A 536 4.20 -0.70 11.86
N LEU A 537 4.24 0.40 11.12
CA LEU A 537 3.07 1.21 10.78
C LEU A 537 2.09 0.46 9.87
N CYS A 538 2.59 -0.28 8.88
CA CYS A 538 1.79 -1.08 7.96
C CYS A 538 1.02 -2.22 8.64
N ASN A 539 1.43 -2.62 9.85
CA ASN A 539 0.77 -3.63 10.65
C ASN A 539 0.12 -3.08 11.93
N TYR A 540 0.18 -1.76 12.17
CA TYR A 540 -0.28 -1.15 13.42
C TYR A 540 -1.73 -1.49 13.75
N CYS A 541 -2.64 -1.37 12.78
CA CYS A 541 -4.06 -1.68 12.96
C CYS A 541 -4.35 -3.16 13.28
N LYS A 542 -3.42 -4.07 12.99
CA LYS A 542 -3.56 -5.51 13.30
C LYS A 542 -3.24 -5.82 14.76
N ASP A 543 -2.25 -5.12 15.33
CA ASP A 543 -1.83 -5.29 16.72
C ASP A 543 -1.27 -3.97 17.32
N PRO A 544 -2.15 -3.03 17.71
CA PRO A 544 -1.75 -1.70 18.18
C PRO A 544 -0.92 -1.75 19.47
N ASP A 545 -1.09 -2.79 20.29
CA ASP A 545 -0.33 -2.99 21.52
C ASP A 545 1.12 -3.38 21.20
N HIS A 546 1.31 -4.37 20.32
CA HIS A 546 2.64 -4.80 19.88
C HIS A 546 3.39 -3.65 19.18
N TYR A 547 2.76 -2.98 18.22
CA TYR A 547 3.31 -1.85 17.47
C TYR A 547 3.13 -0.49 18.18
N SER A 548 2.88 -0.46 19.48
CA SER A 548 2.72 0.80 20.22
C SER A 548 3.99 1.66 20.17
N ALA A 549 3.84 2.99 20.24
CA ALA A 549 4.97 3.92 20.28
C ALA A 549 5.95 3.59 21.43
N GLY A 550 5.44 3.15 22.57
CA GLY A 550 6.29 2.72 23.69
C GLY A 550 7.22 1.56 23.34
N ASN A 551 6.71 0.54 22.63
CA ASN A 551 7.51 -0.60 22.19
C ASN A 551 8.49 -0.19 21.10
N TYR A 552 8.03 0.53 20.08
CA TYR A 552 8.87 1.03 18.99
C TYR A 552 10.08 1.82 19.54
N ILE A 553 9.83 2.82 20.40
CA ILE A 553 10.90 3.64 21.00
C ILE A 553 11.83 2.82 21.89
N LYS A 554 11.30 1.84 22.63
CA LYS A 554 12.13 0.92 23.40
C LYS A 554 13.10 0.14 22.51
N ARG A 555 12.67 -0.33 21.33
CA ARG A 555 13.54 -1.06 20.39
C ARG A 555 14.59 -0.17 19.75
N ILE A 556 14.23 1.07 19.41
CA ILE A 556 15.20 2.08 18.96
C ILE A 556 16.23 2.36 20.07
N GLN A 557 15.77 2.58 21.30
CA GLN A 557 16.66 2.79 22.45
C GLN A 557 17.57 1.59 22.68
N GLU A 558 17.07 0.35 22.67
CA GLU A 558 17.88 -0.86 22.81
C GLU A 558 18.98 -0.94 21.73
N THR A 559 18.65 -0.55 20.49
CA THR A 559 19.58 -0.52 19.36
C THR A 559 20.67 0.54 19.54
N LEU A 560 20.28 1.77 19.87
CA LEU A 560 21.20 2.87 20.11
C LEU A 560 22.07 2.61 21.35
N ASP A 561 21.50 2.01 22.40
CA ASP A 561 22.26 1.53 23.55
C ASP A 561 23.30 0.48 23.13
N ILE A 562 23.03 -0.43 22.19
CA ILE A 562 24.06 -1.38 21.70
C ILE A 562 25.21 -0.63 21.00
N LEU A 563 24.90 0.42 20.25
CA LEU A 563 25.89 1.26 19.58
C LEU A 563 26.64 2.19 20.55
N HIS A 564 26.00 2.60 21.66
CA HIS A 564 26.48 3.62 22.60
C HIS A 564 27.04 3.11 23.94
N LYS A 565 26.44 2.08 24.55
CA LYS A 565 26.62 1.61 25.95
C LYS A 565 28.07 1.32 26.33
N GLU A 566 28.92 1.24 25.34
CA GLU A 566 30.33 1.45 25.49
C GLU A 566 30.76 2.44 24.42
N ALA A 567 31.19 3.65 24.79
CA ALA A 567 32.07 4.45 23.94
C ALA A 567 33.43 3.73 23.68
N SER A 568 33.59 2.48 24.16
CA SER A 568 34.55 1.44 23.77
C SER A 568 34.02 0.37 22.78
N THR A 569 32.71 0.26 22.53
CA THR A 569 32.09 -0.75 21.66
C THR A 569 31.93 -0.29 20.22
N ILE A 570 31.73 0.99 19.88
CA ILE A 570 32.06 1.58 18.57
C ILE A 570 32.62 3.00 18.82
N PRO A 571 33.92 3.15 19.11
CA PRO A 571 34.48 4.48 19.25
C PRO A 571 34.46 5.21 17.90
N LYS A 572 34.31 6.54 17.97
CA LYS A 572 34.35 7.44 16.80
C LYS A 572 33.21 7.18 15.81
N ALA A 573 31.97 7.36 16.26
CA ALA A 573 30.79 7.15 15.42
C ALA A 573 29.82 8.33 15.43
N LEU A 574 29.30 8.66 14.24
CA LEU A 574 28.12 9.50 14.05
C LEU A 574 26.98 8.58 13.60
N VAL A 575 25.91 8.47 14.39
CA VAL A 575 24.72 7.73 13.99
C VAL A 575 23.72 8.69 13.36
N SER A 576 23.43 8.50 12.08
CA SER A 576 22.41 9.23 11.34
C SER A 576 21.10 8.46 11.41
N LEU A 577 20.25 8.80 12.39
CA LEU A 577 18.94 8.17 12.58
C LEU A 577 17.91 8.89 11.70
N VAL A 578 17.50 8.25 10.61
CA VAL A 578 16.46 8.76 9.72
C VAL A 578 15.12 8.49 10.38
N ASP A 579 14.33 9.55 10.56
CA ASP A 579 13.04 9.44 11.26
C ASP A 579 12.07 8.51 10.51
N VAL A 580 11.02 8.07 11.19
CA VAL A 580 10.00 7.24 10.57
C VAL A 580 9.26 8.04 9.50
N VAL A 581 9.06 7.40 8.35
CA VAL A 581 8.40 8.00 7.18
C VAL A 581 6.90 8.17 7.41
N ASP A 582 6.34 9.31 6.99
CA ASP A 582 4.90 9.42 6.77
C ASP A 582 4.50 8.62 5.53
N ILE A 583 3.92 7.45 5.73
CA ILE A 583 3.53 6.51 4.67
C ILE A 583 2.15 6.79 4.07
N LEU A 584 1.36 7.71 4.66
CA LEU A 584 0.01 8.01 4.20
C LEU A 584 -0.06 8.55 2.76
N PRO A 585 0.85 9.43 2.29
CA PRO A 585 0.84 9.94 0.91
C PRO A 585 0.90 8.85 -0.16
N LEU A 586 1.61 7.73 0.10
CA LEU A 586 1.75 6.62 -0.85
C LEU A 586 0.42 5.98 -1.24
N ARG A 587 -0.62 6.15 -0.40
CA ARG A 587 -1.97 5.69 -0.69
C ARG A 587 -2.51 6.23 -2.02
N GLN A 588 -2.12 7.45 -2.41
CA GLN A 588 -2.55 8.06 -3.66
C GLN A 588 -2.23 7.17 -4.88
N LEU A 589 -1.10 6.44 -4.86
CA LEU A 589 -0.68 5.53 -5.92
C LEU A 589 -1.62 4.32 -6.09
N PHE A 590 -2.34 3.93 -5.04
CA PHE A 590 -3.18 2.73 -5.02
C PHE A 590 -4.69 3.04 -5.13
N VAL A 591 -5.08 4.29 -4.86
CA VAL A 591 -6.49 4.74 -4.93
C VAL A 591 -6.80 5.40 -6.28
N ASP A 592 -5.83 6.09 -6.89
CA ASP A 592 -6.03 6.76 -8.17
C ASP A 592 -6.18 5.74 -9.31
N ARG A 593 -7.30 5.82 -10.04
CA ARG A 593 -7.63 4.90 -11.13
C ARG A 593 -6.78 5.11 -12.39
N LEU A 594 -6.15 6.27 -12.53
CA LEU A 594 -5.27 6.58 -13.66
C LEU A 594 -3.88 5.95 -13.49
N VAL A 595 -3.52 5.60 -12.26
CA VAL A 595 -2.22 5.03 -11.90
C VAL A 595 -2.28 3.49 -11.99
N GLN A 596 -1.39 2.88 -12.77
CA GLN A 596 -1.36 1.42 -13.01
C GLN A 596 -0.60 0.63 -11.92
N CYS A 597 -0.86 0.90 -10.64
CA CYS A 597 -0.23 0.16 -9.54
C CYS A 597 -0.93 -1.19 -9.27
N PRO A 598 -0.20 -2.21 -8.79
CA PRO A 598 -0.76 -3.53 -8.51
C PRO A 598 -1.62 -3.50 -7.24
N THR A 599 -2.84 -2.95 -7.33
CA THR A 599 -3.76 -2.77 -6.19
C THR A 599 -4.13 -4.07 -5.47
N TYR A 600 -3.97 -5.23 -6.10
CA TYR A 600 -4.15 -6.54 -5.45
C TYR A 600 -3.04 -6.86 -4.43
N LEU A 601 -1.89 -6.20 -4.51
CA LEU A 601 -0.81 -6.30 -3.51
C LEU A 601 -0.94 -5.31 -2.37
N ALA A 602 -1.85 -4.33 -2.45
CA ALA A 602 -2.00 -3.27 -1.45
C ALA A 602 -2.12 -3.82 -0.02
N ASP A 603 -2.91 -4.89 0.15
CA ASP A 603 -3.10 -5.55 1.45
C ASP A 603 -1.83 -6.24 1.95
N TYR A 604 -1.09 -6.89 1.04
CA TYR A 604 0.16 -7.57 1.37
C TYR A 604 1.28 -6.59 1.72
N LEU A 605 1.37 -5.48 0.97
CA LEU A 605 2.41 -4.47 1.15
C LEU A 605 2.17 -3.65 2.41
N CYS A 606 0.94 -3.15 2.61
CA CYS A 606 0.62 -2.28 3.73
C CYS A 606 -0.90 -2.17 3.97
N SER A 607 -1.50 -3.24 4.49
CA SER A 607 -2.96 -3.35 4.75
C SER A 607 -3.55 -2.21 5.58
N CYS A 608 -2.82 -1.67 6.56
CA CYS A 608 -3.38 -0.62 7.43
C CYS A 608 -3.46 0.77 6.76
N VAL A 609 -2.94 0.91 5.54
CA VAL A 609 -2.85 2.19 4.83
C VAL A 609 -3.44 2.11 3.41
N LEU A 610 -3.05 1.11 2.63
CA LEU A 610 -3.31 1.10 1.19
C LEU A 610 -4.71 0.59 0.81
N THR A 611 -5.34 -0.25 1.65
CA THR A 611 -6.66 -0.85 1.37
C THR A 611 -7.82 -0.18 2.09
N GLU A 612 -7.53 0.72 3.03
CA GLU A 612 -8.51 1.34 3.92
C GLU A 612 -9.44 2.32 3.18
N GLU A 613 -10.55 2.76 3.77
CA GLU A 613 -11.33 3.89 3.24
C GLU A 613 -10.76 5.22 3.73
N GLU A 614 -10.99 6.29 2.97
CA GLU A 614 -10.62 7.64 3.44
C GLU A 614 -11.45 7.95 4.70
N ASN A 615 -10.75 8.13 5.83
CA ASN A 615 -11.30 8.29 7.19
C ASN A 615 -11.66 7.00 7.94
N SER A 616 -11.12 5.84 7.55
CA SER A 616 -11.27 4.65 8.39
C SER A 616 -10.56 4.82 9.75
N GLU A 617 -11.03 4.06 10.74
CA GLU A 617 -10.42 4.00 12.07
C GLU A 617 -8.95 3.56 11.98
N ASN A 618 -8.67 2.54 11.17
CA ASN A 618 -7.32 2.04 10.92
C ASN A 618 -6.38 3.13 10.39
N LEU A 619 -6.84 3.94 9.43
CA LEU A 619 -6.04 5.03 8.87
C LEU A 619 -5.78 6.13 9.90
N THR A 620 -6.76 6.41 10.75
CA THR A 620 -6.62 7.37 11.87
C THR A 620 -5.61 6.85 12.90
N MET A 621 -5.67 5.57 13.24
CA MET A 621 -4.72 4.90 14.14
C MET A 621 -3.29 4.95 13.61
N VAL A 622 -3.08 4.69 12.31
CA VAL A 622 -1.74 4.79 11.69
C VAL A 622 -1.23 6.23 11.70
N ARG A 623 -2.09 7.22 11.37
CA ARG A 623 -1.74 8.65 11.44
C ARG A 623 -1.29 9.06 12.84
N ASP A 624 -1.98 8.56 13.85
CA ASP A 624 -1.63 8.81 15.26
C ASP A 624 -0.32 8.13 15.65
N ALA A 625 -0.11 6.89 15.19
CA ALA A 625 1.12 6.14 15.43
C ALA A 625 2.35 6.82 14.82
N ILE A 626 2.26 7.33 13.59
CA ILE A 626 3.32 8.10 12.91
C ILE A 626 3.78 9.26 13.81
N LYS A 627 2.84 10.12 14.23
CA LYS A 627 3.14 11.28 15.08
C LYS A 627 3.74 10.86 16.42
N ALA A 628 3.24 9.79 17.02
CA ALA A 628 3.73 9.28 18.30
C ALA A 628 5.16 8.70 18.20
N TYR A 629 5.48 8.02 17.09
CA TYR A 629 6.82 7.50 16.81
C TYR A 629 7.83 8.63 16.62
N GLN A 630 7.52 9.61 15.76
CA GLN A 630 8.38 10.77 15.49
C GLN A 630 8.68 11.56 16.77
N LEU A 631 7.64 11.89 17.56
CA LEU A 631 7.80 12.59 18.84
C LEU A 631 8.60 11.75 19.86
N GLY A 632 8.38 10.44 19.87
CA GLY A 632 9.11 9.51 20.73
C GLY A 632 10.61 9.45 20.40
N ILE A 633 10.97 9.42 19.12
CA ILE A 633 12.36 9.46 18.64
C ILE A 633 12.98 10.79 19.05
N GLN A 634 12.30 11.90 18.78
CA GLN A 634 12.77 13.24 19.14
C GLN A 634 13.11 13.33 20.63
N ARG A 635 12.18 12.95 21.51
CA ARG A 635 12.40 12.96 22.97
C ARG A 635 13.53 12.05 23.41
N LEU A 636 13.67 10.87 22.79
CA LEU A 636 14.75 9.94 23.12
C LEU A 636 16.12 10.55 22.82
N ILE A 637 16.30 11.17 21.65
CA ILE A 637 17.59 11.75 21.27
C ILE A 637 17.86 13.06 22.01
N GLU A 638 16.87 13.94 22.14
CA GLU A 638 16.99 15.22 22.84
C GLU A 638 17.17 15.07 24.36
N SER A 639 16.99 13.88 24.92
CA SER A 639 17.33 13.58 26.32
C SER A 639 18.82 13.75 26.65
N GLY A 640 19.68 13.91 25.65
CA GLY A 640 21.13 14.05 25.79
C GLY A 640 21.86 12.74 26.09
N ARG A 641 21.13 11.61 26.16
CA ARG A 641 21.67 10.28 26.49
C ARG A 641 22.89 9.88 25.65
N TYR A 642 22.87 10.22 24.35
CA TYR A 642 23.87 9.80 23.38
C TYR A 642 24.94 10.86 23.06
N ASP A 643 24.86 12.06 23.65
CA ASP A 643 25.79 13.18 23.42
C ASP A 643 26.75 13.41 24.61
N THR A 644 27.09 12.31 25.28
CA THR A 644 27.87 12.28 26.52
C THR A 644 29.39 12.27 26.30
N HIS A 645 29.87 12.00 25.08
CA HIS A 645 31.30 11.85 24.78
C HIS A 645 31.66 12.56 23.47
N GLU A 646 32.92 13.00 23.31
CA GLU A 646 33.40 13.64 22.07
C GLU A 646 33.47 12.68 20.86
N ASN A 647 33.45 11.37 21.09
CA ASN A 647 33.65 10.37 20.04
C ASN A 647 32.36 9.68 19.58
N PHE A 648 31.19 10.12 20.05
CA PHE A 648 29.91 9.51 19.68
C PHE A 648 28.76 10.53 19.78
N THR A 649 27.85 10.52 18.81
CA THR A 649 26.59 11.28 18.83
C THR A 649 25.56 10.59 17.93
N VAL A 650 24.28 10.80 18.22
CA VAL A 650 23.15 10.35 17.38
C VAL A 650 22.42 11.59 16.91
N VAL A 651 22.18 11.73 15.62
CA VAL A 651 21.51 12.90 15.03
C VAL A 651 20.31 12.43 14.19
N ILE A 652 19.15 13.04 14.44
CA ILE A 652 17.91 12.78 13.68
C ILE A 652 17.99 13.44 12.30
N GLN A 653 17.60 12.73 11.25
CA GLN A 653 17.35 13.27 9.90
C GLN A 653 15.84 13.21 9.61
N PRO A 654 15.12 14.35 9.71
CA PRO A 654 13.65 14.37 9.71
C PRO A 654 13.01 14.42 8.31
N PHE A 655 13.77 14.37 7.23
CA PHE A 655 13.31 14.70 5.87
C PHE A 655 12.21 13.78 5.26
N LEU A 656 11.76 12.77 6.01
CA LEU A 656 10.65 11.88 5.65
C LEU A 656 9.39 12.12 6.52
N GLN A 657 9.42 13.10 7.43
CA GLN A 657 8.30 13.41 8.32
C GLN A 657 7.09 13.96 7.57
N ASN A 658 7.31 14.78 6.54
CA ASN A 658 6.28 15.39 5.70
C ASN A 658 6.49 15.00 4.24
N LEU A 659 6.51 13.69 3.95
CA LEU A 659 6.69 13.19 2.59
C LEU A 659 5.54 13.64 1.68
N GLU A 660 5.87 14.00 0.43
CA GLU A 660 4.87 14.27 -0.61
C GLU A 660 5.03 13.26 -1.75
N THR A 661 3.91 12.86 -2.37
CA THR A 661 3.93 11.95 -3.52
C THR A 661 4.51 12.68 -4.73
N PRO A 662 5.57 12.17 -5.38
CA PRO A 662 6.12 12.79 -6.58
C PRO A 662 5.08 12.85 -7.69
N LEU A 663 4.97 14.00 -8.38
CA LEU A 663 4.00 14.22 -9.45
C LEU A 663 4.69 14.38 -10.81
N ASP A 664 4.02 13.91 -11.86
CA ASP A 664 4.42 14.09 -13.25
C ASP A 664 4.01 15.49 -13.78
N GLN A 665 4.31 15.76 -15.05
CA GLN A 665 4.02 17.05 -15.68
C GLN A 665 2.51 17.35 -15.79
N ASP A 666 1.67 16.31 -15.74
CA ASP A 666 0.22 16.40 -15.81
C ASP A 666 -0.43 16.47 -14.41
N GLY A 667 0.38 16.43 -13.34
CA GLY A 667 -0.07 16.48 -11.95
C GLY A 667 -0.55 15.13 -11.39
N ASN A 668 -0.27 14.02 -12.07
CA ASN A 668 -0.58 12.67 -11.57
C ASN A 668 0.63 12.08 -10.83
N PRO A 669 0.44 11.10 -9.93
CA PRO A 669 1.56 10.42 -9.28
C PRO A 669 2.56 9.81 -10.28
N ASP A 670 3.83 10.22 -10.21
CA ASP A 670 4.89 9.73 -11.09
C ASP A 670 5.43 8.37 -10.58
N VAL A 671 4.89 7.29 -11.13
CA VAL A 671 5.29 5.91 -10.80
C VAL A 671 6.76 5.59 -11.13
N SER A 672 7.47 6.42 -11.91
CA SER A 672 8.89 6.17 -12.23
C SER A 672 9.82 6.32 -11.01
N TYR A 673 9.36 6.94 -9.93
CA TYR A 673 10.07 6.99 -8.65
C TYR A 673 9.96 5.70 -7.82
N PHE A 674 9.12 4.76 -8.26
CA PHE A 674 8.82 3.53 -7.54
C PHE A 674 9.18 2.30 -8.37
N ALA A 675 9.55 1.23 -7.67
CA ALA A 675 9.63 -0.09 -8.23
C ALA A 675 8.22 -0.54 -8.69
N PRO A 676 8.11 -1.64 -9.44
CA PRO A 676 6.84 -2.05 -10.04
C PRO A 676 5.72 -2.45 -9.07
N ASP A 677 6.04 -2.57 -7.78
CA ASP A 677 5.03 -2.74 -6.72
C ASP A 677 4.39 -1.41 -6.28
N CYS A 678 4.88 -0.28 -6.78
CA CYS A 678 4.52 1.09 -6.40
C CYS A 678 4.70 1.41 -4.91
N PHE A 679 5.52 0.65 -4.19
CA PHE A 679 5.73 0.84 -2.76
C PHE A 679 7.22 1.03 -2.46
N HIS A 680 8.07 0.16 -2.99
CA HIS A 680 9.51 0.37 -2.87
C HIS A 680 9.98 1.45 -3.85
N PRO A 681 10.96 2.29 -3.50
CA PRO A 681 11.49 3.28 -4.43
C PRO A 681 12.34 2.63 -5.53
N SER A 682 12.25 3.15 -6.76
CA SER A 682 13.12 2.76 -7.89
C SER A 682 14.51 3.39 -7.74
N GLN A 683 15.40 3.17 -8.70
CA GLN A 683 16.69 3.86 -8.78
C GLN A 683 16.55 5.39 -8.81
N LYS A 684 15.49 5.92 -9.43
CA LYS A 684 15.16 7.35 -9.41
C LYS A 684 14.81 7.81 -7.99
N GLY A 685 13.95 7.08 -7.29
CA GLY A 685 13.56 7.36 -5.90
C GLY A 685 14.76 7.26 -4.93
N HIS A 686 15.55 6.20 -5.05
CA HIS A 686 16.78 6.01 -4.25
C HIS A 686 17.80 7.14 -4.45
N SER A 687 17.93 7.65 -5.67
CA SER A 687 18.84 8.76 -5.95
C SER A 687 18.39 10.06 -5.26
N GLN A 688 17.08 10.35 -5.23
CA GLN A 688 16.56 11.49 -4.47
C GLN A 688 16.68 11.30 -2.95
N LEU A 689 16.44 10.09 -2.43
CA LEU A 689 16.64 9.78 -1.01
C LEU A 689 18.11 10.00 -0.58
N ALA A 690 19.07 9.62 -1.42
CA ALA A 690 20.48 9.85 -1.17
C ALA A 690 20.83 11.36 -1.14
N LYS A 691 20.29 12.14 -2.08
CA LYS A 691 20.44 13.60 -2.14
C LYS A 691 19.84 14.29 -0.91
N ALA A 692 18.63 13.91 -0.53
CA ALA A 692 17.92 14.42 0.65
C ALA A 692 18.71 14.12 1.94
N LEU A 693 19.21 12.88 2.09
CA LEU A 693 20.02 12.49 3.25
C LEU A 693 21.32 13.29 3.34
N TRP A 694 22.05 13.43 2.23
CA TRP A 694 23.28 14.20 2.19
C TRP A 694 23.05 15.65 2.63
N ASN A 695 22.04 16.32 2.06
CA ASN A 695 21.70 17.68 2.41
C ASN A 695 21.25 17.80 3.87
N SER A 696 20.45 16.85 4.36
CA SER A 696 20.01 16.81 5.76
C SER A 696 21.19 16.67 6.72
N VAL A 697 22.16 15.79 6.42
CA VAL A 697 23.37 15.57 7.24
C VAL A 697 24.24 16.83 7.35
N LEU A 698 24.28 17.68 6.30
CA LEU A 698 25.01 18.95 6.33
C LEU A 698 24.27 20.07 7.07
N GLN A 699 22.94 20.04 7.12
CA GLN A 699 22.14 21.08 7.76
C GLN A 699 22.37 21.12 9.28
N PRO A 700 22.48 22.32 9.88
CA PRO A 700 22.54 22.48 11.34
C PRO A 700 21.32 21.86 12.03
N VAL A 701 21.55 21.25 13.19
CA VAL A 701 20.48 20.72 14.03
C VAL A 701 19.56 21.88 14.48
N GLY A 702 18.25 21.68 14.33
CA GLY A 702 17.22 22.72 14.49
C GLY A 702 16.86 23.46 13.19
N GLN A 703 17.62 23.26 12.11
CA GLN A 703 17.34 23.80 10.77
C GLN A 703 17.28 22.69 9.70
N LYS A 704 17.25 21.42 10.13
CA LYS A 704 17.13 20.29 9.22
C LYS A 704 15.74 20.29 8.60
N ALA A 705 15.66 20.13 7.28
CA ALA A 705 14.41 20.04 6.56
C ALA A 705 13.68 18.73 6.92
N ASP A 706 12.37 18.84 7.14
CA ASP A 706 11.43 17.75 7.42
C ASP A 706 10.80 17.16 6.15
N SER A 707 11.02 17.80 5.00
CA SER A 707 10.73 17.29 3.66
C SER A 707 11.67 17.87 2.59
N PHE A 708 11.69 17.21 1.42
CA PHE A 708 12.23 17.75 0.18
C PHE A 708 11.22 17.49 -0.94
N ASP A 709 11.24 18.31 -1.99
CA ASP A 709 10.48 18.04 -3.20
C ASP A 709 11.20 16.97 -4.03
N PHE A 710 10.68 15.74 -4.01
CA PHE A 710 11.21 14.60 -4.76
C PHE A 710 10.91 14.69 -6.27
N SER A 711 9.95 15.52 -6.69
CA SER A 711 9.65 15.78 -8.10
C SER A 711 10.68 16.71 -8.73
N ALA A 712 11.28 17.59 -7.92
CA ALA A 712 12.40 18.44 -8.31
C ALA A 712 13.75 17.69 -8.28
N ASP A 713 14.71 18.15 -9.07
CA ASP A 713 16.08 17.67 -8.98
C ASP A 713 16.77 18.25 -7.73
N ILE A 714 16.85 17.48 -6.65
CA ILE A 714 17.51 17.91 -5.41
C ILE A 714 19.01 18.11 -5.68
N VAL A 715 19.47 19.35 -5.57
CA VAL A 715 20.88 19.71 -5.80
C VAL A 715 21.71 19.31 -4.57
N LEU A 716 22.85 18.64 -4.79
CA LEU A 716 23.79 18.31 -3.72
C LEU A 716 24.47 19.57 -3.18
N GLY A 717 24.25 19.86 -1.90
CA GLY A 717 24.89 20.97 -1.20
C GLY A 717 26.37 20.69 -0.88
N CYS A 718 27.12 21.76 -0.59
CA CYS A 718 28.50 21.67 -0.12
C CYS A 718 28.62 22.11 1.34
N PRO A 719 29.56 21.52 2.11
CA PRO A 719 29.84 22.00 3.46
C PRO A 719 30.18 23.49 3.45
N ALA A 720 29.54 24.27 4.33
CA ALA A 720 29.74 25.72 4.37
C ALA A 720 31.17 26.05 4.84
N GLN A 721 31.80 27.08 4.26
CA GLN A 721 33.19 27.42 4.58
C GLN A 721 33.40 27.81 6.06
N ASN A 722 32.39 28.39 6.69
CA ASN A 722 32.37 28.76 8.11
C ASN A 722 31.89 27.63 9.04
N SER A 723 31.34 26.54 8.49
CA SER A 723 30.90 25.36 9.23
C SER A 723 31.05 24.10 8.35
N PRO A 724 32.30 23.64 8.09
CA PRO A 724 32.57 22.58 7.13
C PRO A 724 32.28 21.17 7.68
N PHE A 725 31.59 21.07 8.81
CA PHE A 725 31.38 19.84 9.57
C PHE A 725 30.01 19.23 9.27
N LEU A 726 29.88 17.92 9.50
CA LEU A 726 28.58 17.26 9.54
C LEU A 726 27.77 17.84 10.72
N GLY A 727 26.49 18.16 10.50
CA GLY A 727 25.65 18.85 11.47
C GLY A 727 25.36 17.99 12.70
N THR A 728 25.80 18.44 13.87
CA THR A 728 25.57 17.81 15.18
C THR A 728 25.00 18.83 16.16
N TYR A 729 24.43 18.38 17.28
CA TYR A 729 23.83 19.27 18.28
C TYR A 729 24.81 20.36 18.75
N ARG A 730 26.06 19.99 19.04
CA ARG A 730 27.07 20.93 19.56
C ARG A 730 27.57 21.94 18.53
N ASN A 731 27.91 21.51 17.31
CA ASN A 731 28.43 22.44 16.30
C ASN A 731 27.34 23.30 15.65
N SER A 732 26.07 22.97 15.89
CA SER A 732 24.91 23.78 15.48
C SER A 732 24.51 24.83 16.53
N ASN A 733 25.19 24.89 17.68
CA ASN A 733 24.76 25.65 18.87
C ASN A 733 23.31 25.35 19.28
N TYR A 734 22.85 24.13 19.00
CA TYR A 734 21.51 23.72 19.38
C TYR A 734 21.55 23.31 20.85
N THR A 735 20.78 24.03 21.67
CA THR A 735 20.54 23.64 23.05
C THR A 735 19.17 22.96 23.05
N PRO A 736 19.08 21.65 23.32
CA PRO A 736 17.79 21.02 23.57
C PRO A 736 17.08 21.86 24.63
N VAL A 737 15.77 22.10 24.44
CA VAL A 737 14.98 22.79 25.45
C VAL A 737 14.90 21.84 26.65
N GLU A 738 15.90 21.91 27.54
CA GLU A 738 15.82 21.27 28.85
C GLU A 738 14.61 21.90 29.56
N PRO A 739 13.68 21.10 30.10
CA PRO A 739 12.74 21.62 31.07
C PRO A 739 13.56 22.14 32.23
N THR A 740 13.65 23.47 32.35
CA THR A 740 14.40 24.15 33.39
C THR A 740 13.98 23.60 34.76
N ARG A 741 14.92 22.95 35.46
CA ARG A 741 14.78 22.51 36.86
C ARG A 741 14.86 23.68 37.86
N GLU A 742 14.30 24.83 37.51
CA GLU A 742 13.90 25.78 38.54
C GLU A 742 12.61 25.23 39.20
N PRO A 743 12.38 25.44 40.51
CA PRO A 743 11.09 25.11 41.10
C PRO A 743 10.06 26.04 40.45
N ILE A 744 9.37 25.53 39.44
CA ILE A 744 8.36 26.30 38.74
C ILE A 744 7.13 26.37 39.65
N GLU A 745 6.88 27.55 40.20
CA GLU A 745 5.75 27.82 41.09
C GLU A 745 4.42 28.05 40.32
N ASN A 746 4.44 28.02 38.98
CA ASN A 746 3.27 28.27 38.14
C ASN A 746 3.16 27.34 36.92
N TRP A 747 1.95 26.85 36.64
CA TRP A 747 1.64 25.93 35.53
C TRP A 747 0.83 26.63 34.44
N GLY A 748 1.16 27.90 34.21
CA GLY A 748 0.55 28.75 33.21
C GLY A 748 1.25 28.70 31.85
N SER A 749 0.71 29.45 30.90
CA SER A 749 1.22 29.56 29.54
C SER A 749 1.17 31.01 29.05
N ASP A 750 2.02 31.34 28.09
CA ASP A 750 2.06 32.63 27.42
C ASP A 750 1.29 32.54 26.10
N LEU A 751 0.27 33.39 25.93
CA LEU A 751 -0.56 33.45 24.73
C LEU A 751 -0.32 34.76 23.98
N SER A 752 0.63 34.73 23.04
CA SER A 752 1.04 35.91 22.26
C SER A 752 0.29 36.03 20.94
N CYS A 753 -1.04 35.94 20.97
CA CYS A 753 -1.84 36.11 19.75
C CYS A 753 -2.03 37.59 19.43
N PRO A 754 -1.94 38.01 18.14
CA PRO A 754 -2.40 39.34 17.75
C PRO A 754 -3.87 39.46 18.18
N GLY A 755 -4.18 40.50 18.96
CA GLY A 755 -5.49 40.66 19.59
C GLY A 755 -6.61 40.53 18.57
N GLN A 756 -7.35 39.42 18.60
CA GLN A 756 -8.50 39.25 17.73
C GLN A 756 -9.64 40.08 18.29
N THR A 757 -10.04 41.12 17.54
CA THR A 757 -11.24 41.89 17.88
C THR A 757 -12.47 40.96 17.83
N PRO A 758 -13.46 41.16 18.73
CA PRO A 758 -14.72 40.44 18.67
C PRO A 758 -15.33 40.45 17.26
N SER A 759 -16.12 39.43 16.93
CA SER A 759 -16.85 39.40 15.67
C SER A 759 -17.66 40.69 15.50
N SER A 760 -17.69 41.25 14.29
CA SER A 760 -18.39 42.52 13.99
C SER A 760 -19.89 42.46 14.34
N HIS A 761 -20.43 41.26 14.37
CA HIS A 761 -21.75 40.89 14.84
C HIS A 761 -21.66 39.54 15.58
N VAL A 762 -22.61 39.27 16.48
CA VAL A 762 -22.70 37.97 17.16
C VAL A 762 -23.01 36.91 16.09
N PRO A 763 -22.19 35.86 15.94
CA PRO A 763 -22.43 34.85 14.90
C PRO A 763 -23.75 34.13 15.15
N THR A 764 -24.46 33.79 14.08
CA THR A 764 -25.71 33.02 14.14
C THR A 764 -25.47 31.52 14.01
N THR A 765 -24.33 31.13 13.44
CA THR A 765 -23.92 29.73 13.29
C THR A 765 -22.71 29.38 14.14
N VAL A 766 -22.71 28.16 14.67
CA VAL A 766 -21.62 27.58 15.46
C VAL A 766 -20.35 27.39 14.63
N HIS A 767 -20.49 27.30 13.31
CA HIS A 767 -19.38 27.09 12.38
C HIS A 767 -18.55 28.35 12.12
N GLU A 768 -19.00 29.52 12.59
CA GLU A 768 -18.31 30.81 12.51
C GLU A 768 -17.94 31.34 13.91
N LEU A 769 -17.95 30.46 14.91
CA LEU A 769 -17.77 30.84 16.31
C LEU A 769 -16.30 31.10 16.63
N ARG A 770 -15.97 32.34 17.03
CA ARG A 770 -14.61 32.71 17.48
C ARG A 770 -14.49 32.61 19.00
N PRO A 771 -13.28 32.53 19.56
CA PRO A 771 -13.09 32.51 21.01
C PRO A 771 -13.71 33.71 21.75
N ALA A 772 -13.70 34.90 21.15
CA ALA A 772 -14.26 36.12 21.75
C ALA A 772 -15.81 36.11 21.81
N ASP A 773 -16.46 35.25 21.04
CA ASP A 773 -17.93 35.17 20.93
C ASP A 773 -18.55 34.35 22.06
N ILE A 774 -17.77 33.47 22.71
CA ILE A 774 -18.22 32.68 23.86
C ILE A 774 -18.53 33.60 25.05
N LYS A 775 -19.74 33.52 25.58
CA LYS A 775 -20.18 34.32 26.75
C LYS A 775 -20.32 33.49 28.00
N ALA A 776 -20.72 32.23 27.87
CA ALA A 776 -20.87 31.32 28.98
C ALA A 776 -20.00 30.08 28.80
N ILE A 777 -19.37 29.62 29.87
CA ILE A 777 -18.71 28.31 29.92
C ILE A 777 -19.36 27.44 31.00
N GLY A 778 -19.54 26.16 30.71
CA GLY A 778 -20.04 25.17 31.66
C GLY A 778 -19.32 23.83 31.48
N ALA A 779 -19.46 22.97 32.48
CA ALA A 779 -18.92 21.62 32.41
C ALA A 779 -19.76 20.63 33.20
N LEU A 780 -19.78 19.38 32.72
CA LEU A 780 -20.37 18.24 33.41
C LEU A 780 -19.41 17.06 33.34
N GLY A 781 -19.40 16.22 34.37
CA GLY A 781 -18.43 15.15 34.49
C GLY A 781 -18.32 14.54 35.87
N ASP A 782 -17.18 13.91 36.11
CA ASP A 782 -16.82 13.22 37.35
C ASP A 782 -15.76 13.99 38.17
N SER A 783 -15.01 13.29 39.03
CA SER A 783 -13.94 13.84 39.88
C SER A 783 -12.83 14.56 39.12
N MET A 784 -12.54 14.19 37.86
CA MET A 784 -11.56 14.91 37.06
C MET A 784 -12.06 16.30 36.67
N THR A 785 -13.35 16.41 36.38
CA THR A 785 -14.01 17.66 36.01
C THR A 785 -14.28 18.55 37.23
N THR A 786 -14.37 17.99 38.45
CA THR A 786 -14.40 18.78 39.69
C THR A 786 -13.02 19.26 40.15
N GLY A 787 -11.93 18.77 39.56
CA GLY A 787 -10.56 19.15 39.91
C GLY A 787 -10.00 18.45 41.15
N VAL A 788 -10.47 17.23 41.48
CA VAL A 788 -9.89 16.43 42.57
C VAL A 788 -8.39 16.23 42.34
N GLY A 789 -7.60 16.34 43.41
CA GLY A 789 -6.15 16.11 43.35
C GLY A 789 -5.32 17.31 42.85
N SER A 790 -5.97 18.43 42.49
CA SER A 790 -5.27 19.63 42.02
C SER A 790 -4.18 20.09 42.99
N LYS A 791 -4.47 20.17 44.30
CA LYS A 791 -3.49 20.53 45.33
C LYS A 791 -3.00 19.29 46.07
N VAL A 792 -1.80 18.82 45.74
CA VAL A 792 -1.19 17.66 46.43
C VAL A 792 -0.82 18.05 47.87
N PRO A 793 -1.12 17.22 48.90
CA PRO A 793 -1.69 15.87 48.86
C PRO A 793 -3.21 15.79 49.09
N ASP A 794 -3.95 16.89 48.95
CA ASP A 794 -5.39 16.95 49.22
C ASP A 794 -6.23 16.28 48.12
N LEU A 795 -6.87 15.16 48.49
CA LEU A 795 -7.80 14.40 47.66
C LEU A 795 -9.26 14.56 48.11
N GLN A 796 -9.52 15.30 49.20
CA GLN A 796 -10.86 15.39 49.81
C GLN A 796 -11.64 16.62 49.33
N THR A 797 -10.96 17.62 48.80
CA THR A 797 -11.58 18.87 48.31
C THR A 797 -11.82 18.83 46.80
N ASP A 798 -13.02 19.26 46.38
CA ASP A 798 -13.32 19.51 44.96
C ASP A 798 -12.84 20.92 44.59
N TRP A 799 -11.62 21.02 44.03
CA TRP A 799 -11.02 22.29 43.61
C TRP A 799 -11.58 22.76 42.26
N LYS A 800 -12.89 23.03 42.20
CA LYS A 800 -13.57 23.41 40.94
C LYS A 800 -12.95 24.65 40.29
N GLY A 801 -12.43 25.60 41.07
CA GLY A 801 -11.69 26.77 40.58
C GLY A 801 -10.38 26.45 39.85
N LEU A 802 -9.80 25.27 40.07
CA LEU A 802 -8.61 24.75 39.37
C LEU A 802 -8.95 23.67 38.32
N SER A 803 -10.24 23.40 38.08
CA SER A 803 -10.67 22.44 37.05
C SER A 803 -10.15 22.86 35.68
N TRP A 804 -9.49 21.95 34.97
CA TRP A 804 -8.91 22.17 33.65
C TRP A 804 -9.91 22.72 32.62
N SER A 805 -11.16 22.28 32.67
CA SER A 805 -12.20 22.64 31.68
C SER A 805 -13.07 23.84 32.08
N SER A 806 -13.14 24.21 33.35
CA SER A 806 -14.11 25.23 33.83
C SER A 806 -13.64 26.07 35.03
N GLY A 807 -12.45 25.83 35.58
CA GLY A 807 -11.89 26.62 36.67
C GLY A 807 -11.33 27.96 36.21
N GLY A 808 -11.56 29.04 36.95
CA GLY A 808 -11.09 30.38 36.62
C GLY A 808 -10.23 31.04 37.69
N ASP A 809 -9.72 30.27 38.66
CA ASP A 809 -8.75 30.76 39.63
C ASP A 809 -7.44 31.17 38.91
N GLU A 810 -6.76 32.17 39.47
CA GLU A 810 -5.53 32.75 38.93
C GLU A 810 -5.67 33.32 37.49
N THR A 811 -4.52 33.70 36.92
CA THR A 811 -4.39 34.16 35.52
C THR A 811 -3.82 33.04 34.65
N LEU A 812 -3.96 33.15 33.32
CA LEU A 812 -3.39 32.17 32.37
C LEU A 812 -1.89 31.98 32.57
N GLU A 813 -1.18 33.07 32.87
CA GLU A 813 0.26 33.08 33.09
C GLU A 813 0.68 32.26 34.31
N ILE A 814 -0.25 32.05 35.26
CA ILE A 814 -0.04 31.31 36.50
C ILE A 814 -0.60 29.88 36.43
N GLN A 815 -1.80 29.72 35.90
CA GLN A 815 -2.49 28.43 35.80
C GLN A 815 -3.28 28.35 34.50
N ALA A 816 -2.93 27.39 33.65
CA ALA A 816 -3.72 27.11 32.46
C ALA A 816 -5.01 26.38 32.83
N THR A 817 -6.13 26.99 32.46
CA THR A 817 -7.47 26.39 32.42
C THR A 817 -8.17 26.92 31.18
N LEU A 818 -9.17 26.21 30.67
CA LEU A 818 -9.91 26.67 29.50
C LEU A 818 -10.55 28.07 29.70
N PRO A 819 -11.17 28.41 30.86
CA PRO A 819 -11.59 29.78 31.13
C PRO A 819 -10.45 30.80 31.15
N ASN A 820 -9.28 30.47 31.72
CA ASN A 820 -8.15 31.40 31.78
C ASN A 820 -7.62 31.74 30.39
N ILE A 821 -7.65 30.77 29.46
CA ILE A 821 -7.32 30.99 28.04
C ILE A 821 -8.39 31.87 27.38
N LEU A 822 -9.68 31.52 27.52
CA LEU A 822 -10.79 32.27 26.92
C LEU A 822 -10.89 33.72 27.43
N LYS A 823 -10.56 33.99 28.70
CA LYS A 823 -10.53 35.34 29.28
C LYS A 823 -9.57 36.29 28.54
N LYS A 824 -8.56 35.78 27.82
CA LYS A 824 -7.68 36.59 26.96
C LYS A 824 -8.40 37.15 25.74
N PHE A 825 -9.45 36.48 25.28
CA PHE A 825 -10.26 36.90 24.13
C PHE A 825 -11.57 37.58 24.54
N ASN A 826 -12.19 37.11 25.62
CA ASN A 826 -13.39 37.73 26.21
C ASN A 826 -13.25 37.86 27.74
N PRO A 827 -12.86 39.03 28.26
CA PRO A 827 -12.72 39.24 29.71
C PRO A 827 -14.06 39.20 30.48
N ASN A 828 -15.20 39.26 29.77
CA ASN A 828 -16.55 39.18 30.36
C ASN A 828 -17.13 37.76 30.35
N LEU A 829 -16.30 36.73 30.17
CA LEU A 829 -16.72 35.33 30.24
C LEU A 829 -17.42 35.04 31.58
N PHE A 830 -18.55 34.35 31.55
CA PHE A 830 -19.31 33.97 32.75
C PHE A 830 -19.45 32.44 32.87
N GLY A 831 -19.75 31.94 34.07
CA GLY A 831 -20.05 30.52 34.32
C GLY A 831 -18.86 29.67 34.75
N PHE A 832 -17.63 30.17 34.69
CA PHE A 832 -16.47 29.48 35.26
C PHE A 832 -16.55 29.38 36.78
N SER A 833 -15.94 28.35 37.35
CA SER A 833 -15.87 28.12 38.80
C SER A 833 -14.70 28.88 39.42
N THR A 834 -14.82 29.24 40.70
CA THR A 834 -13.71 29.77 41.52
C THR A 834 -13.65 29.06 42.86
N GLY A 835 -12.48 28.94 43.49
CA GLY A 835 -12.34 28.28 44.79
C GLY A 835 -12.86 26.83 44.81
N SER A 836 -13.44 26.43 45.95
CA SER A 836 -13.85 25.03 46.21
C SER A 836 -15.25 24.89 46.83
N SER A 837 -16.04 25.97 46.92
CA SER A 837 -17.37 25.94 47.54
C SER A 837 -18.46 25.63 46.51
N LYS A 838 -19.63 25.17 46.97
CA LYS A 838 -20.77 24.92 46.07
C LYS A 838 -21.31 26.21 45.45
N GLU A 839 -21.29 27.30 46.19
CA GLU A 839 -21.76 28.63 45.77
C GLU A 839 -20.86 29.24 44.69
N THR A 840 -19.61 28.80 44.62
CA THR A 840 -18.58 29.30 43.69
C THR A 840 -18.34 28.36 42.51
N ALA A 841 -19.16 27.31 42.37
CA ALA A 841 -19.06 26.32 41.29
C ALA A 841 -19.46 26.86 39.90
N GLY A 842 -20.14 28.01 39.81
CA GLY A 842 -20.61 28.55 38.53
C GLY A 842 -21.52 27.56 37.79
N PHE A 843 -21.19 27.26 36.54
CA PHE A 843 -21.87 26.28 35.69
C PHE A 843 -21.11 24.95 35.59
N ASN A 844 -20.22 24.65 36.55
CA ASN A 844 -19.63 23.32 36.69
C ASN A 844 -20.55 22.44 37.57
N VAL A 845 -21.35 21.61 36.91
CA VAL A 845 -22.29 20.67 37.53
C VAL A 845 -21.69 19.27 37.73
N ALA A 846 -20.39 19.09 37.52
CA ALA A 846 -19.72 17.82 37.76
C ALA A 846 -19.78 17.40 39.23
N GLU A 847 -19.82 16.08 39.45
CA GLU A 847 -19.90 15.46 40.77
C GLU A 847 -18.85 14.36 40.91
N ARG A 848 -18.17 14.30 42.06
CA ARG A 848 -17.02 13.43 42.29
C ARG A 848 -17.24 11.94 41.94
N ASN A 849 -18.41 11.40 42.26
CA ASN A 849 -18.72 9.98 42.09
C ASN A 849 -19.65 9.72 40.89
N ALA A 850 -19.75 10.66 39.96
CA ALA A 850 -20.62 10.52 38.81
C ALA A 850 -20.13 9.42 37.87
N THR A 851 -21.10 8.71 37.31
CA THR A 851 -20.93 7.74 36.23
C THR A 851 -21.72 8.21 35.02
N ALA A 852 -21.62 7.50 33.90
CA ALA A 852 -22.37 7.83 32.70
C ALA A 852 -23.88 7.98 32.95
N ARG A 853 -24.45 7.17 33.87
CA ARG A 853 -25.86 7.22 34.27
C ARG A 853 -26.31 8.59 34.80
N ASP A 854 -25.40 9.35 35.38
CA ASP A 854 -25.70 10.63 36.02
C ASP A 854 -25.63 11.80 35.03
N MET A 855 -25.07 11.60 33.82
CA MET A 855 -24.96 12.64 32.78
C MET A 855 -26.29 13.34 32.47
N PRO A 856 -27.43 12.64 32.26
CA PRO A 856 -28.68 13.31 31.92
C PRO A 856 -29.22 14.17 33.07
N ALA A 857 -28.91 13.83 34.32
CA ALA A 857 -29.29 14.65 35.48
C ALA A 857 -28.44 15.92 35.56
N GLN A 858 -27.12 15.79 35.38
CA GLN A 858 -26.22 16.95 35.30
C GLN A 858 -26.59 17.88 34.14
N ALA A 859 -26.94 17.33 32.98
CA ALA A 859 -27.39 18.11 31.82
C ALA A 859 -28.61 18.97 32.13
N ARG A 860 -29.66 18.40 32.74
CA ARG A 860 -30.85 19.16 33.16
C ARG A 860 -30.52 20.24 34.18
N ALA A 861 -29.68 19.92 35.17
CA ALA A 861 -29.24 20.89 36.17
C ALA A 861 -28.50 22.07 35.52
N LEU A 862 -27.60 21.80 34.56
CA LEU A 862 -26.87 22.82 33.82
C LEU A 862 -27.80 23.71 33.00
N VAL A 863 -28.78 23.12 32.30
CA VAL A 863 -29.78 23.87 31.53
C VAL A 863 -30.58 24.80 32.44
N GLU A 864 -31.06 24.33 33.59
CA GLU A 864 -31.83 25.16 34.52
C GLU A 864 -30.98 26.28 35.14
N LEU A 865 -29.71 26.01 35.47
CA LEU A 865 -28.78 27.04 35.95
C LEU A 865 -28.54 28.12 34.89
N MET A 866 -28.33 27.73 33.63
CA MET A 866 -28.17 28.69 32.54
C MET A 866 -29.45 29.47 32.27
N ARG A 867 -30.62 28.84 32.35
CA ARG A 867 -31.93 29.47 32.10
C ARG A 867 -32.32 30.47 33.18
N SER A 868 -31.99 30.17 34.44
CA SER A 868 -32.32 31.01 35.60
C SER A 868 -31.30 32.14 35.84
N SER A 869 -30.14 32.10 35.18
CA SER A 869 -29.10 33.12 35.34
C SER A 869 -29.50 34.45 34.69
N SER A 870 -29.46 35.53 35.48
CA SER A 870 -29.65 36.90 34.97
C SER A 870 -28.37 37.50 34.36
N LYS A 871 -27.25 36.76 34.39
CA LYS A 871 -25.93 37.22 33.91
C LYS A 871 -25.65 36.86 32.45
N ILE A 872 -26.44 35.95 31.88
CA ILE A 872 -26.35 35.55 30.47
C ILE A 872 -27.72 35.68 29.81
N ASN A 873 -27.74 36.01 28.53
CA ASN A 873 -28.94 35.89 27.72
C ASN A 873 -29.08 34.43 27.26
N PHE A 874 -29.97 33.67 27.91
CA PHE A 874 -30.16 32.25 27.62
C PHE A 874 -30.40 31.95 26.13
N LYS A 875 -31.03 32.85 25.36
CA LYS A 875 -31.29 32.62 23.92
C LYS A 875 -30.16 33.07 23.01
N GLU A 876 -29.55 34.22 23.31
CA GLU A 876 -28.64 34.89 22.38
C GLU A 876 -27.15 34.64 22.65
N ASP A 877 -26.77 34.32 23.88
CA ASP A 877 -25.36 34.17 24.24
C ASP A 877 -24.82 32.80 23.84
N TRP A 878 -23.63 32.74 23.24
CA TRP A 878 -22.97 31.46 22.94
C TRP A 878 -22.45 30.78 24.20
N LYS A 879 -22.75 29.48 24.33
CA LYS A 879 -22.30 28.64 25.45
C LYS A 879 -21.30 27.60 24.97
N LEU A 880 -20.19 27.47 25.69
CA LEU A 880 -19.22 26.40 25.53
C LEU A 880 -19.40 25.39 26.67
N ILE A 881 -19.69 24.13 26.36
CA ILE A 881 -19.91 23.09 27.38
C ILE A 881 -18.88 21.99 27.17
N THR A 882 -18.16 21.60 28.23
CA THR A 882 -17.22 20.47 28.20
C THR A 882 -17.79 19.26 28.95
N ILE A 883 -17.72 18.10 28.31
CA ILE A 883 -18.17 16.81 28.84
C ILE A 883 -16.96 15.88 28.95
N LEU A 884 -16.65 15.41 30.16
CA LEU A 884 -15.72 14.30 30.40
C LEU A 884 -16.27 13.45 31.55
N ILE A 885 -16.66 12.22 31.22
CA ILE A 885 -17.18 11.22 32.16
C ILE A 885 -17.07 9.83 31.56
N GLY A 886 -16.93 8.82 32.42
CA GLY A 886 -16.81 7.42 32.02
C GLY A 886 -15.57 6.71 32.55
N GLY A 887 -14.64 7.45 33.19
CA GLY A 887 -13.49 6.85 33.84
C GLY A 887 -13.91 5.87 34.93
N SER A 888 -14.88 6.26 35.77
CA SER A 888 -15.48 5.40 36.79
C SER A 888 -16.19 4.17 36.22
N ASP A 889 -16.90 4.33 35.09
CA ASP A 889 -17.59 3.24 34.41
C ASP A 889 -16.58 2.19 33.92
N LEU A 890 -15.50 2.61 33.25
CA LEU A 890 -14.41 1.72 32.82
C LEU A 890 -13.70 1.06 34.01
N CYS A 891 -13.38 1.85 35.04
CA CYS A 891 -12.67 1.36 36.22
C CYS A 891 -13.44 0.31 37.03
N HIS A 892 -14.77 0.29 36.90
CA HIS A 892 -15.66 -0.66 37.58
C HIS A 892 -16.37 -1.65 36.64
N TYR A 893 -16.07 -1.66 35.34
CA TYR A 893 -16.72 -2.53 34.35
C TYR A 893 -16.75 -4.01 34.76
N CYS A 894 -15.64 -4.55 35.24
CA CYS A 894 -15.52 -5.93 35.69
C CYS A 894 -16.34 -6.26 36.96
N LEU A 895 -16.82 -5.25 37.70
CA LEU A 895 -17.65 -5.44 38.89
C LEU A 895 -19.13 -5.58 38.53
N ASP A 896 -19.58 -4.90 37.48
CA ASP A 896 -20.94 -4.98 36.95
C ASP A 896 -20.94 -4.64 35.44
N LYS A 897 -20.73 -5.66 34.61
CA LYS A 897 -20.59 -5.51 33.15
C LYS A 897 -21.86 -4.98 32.49
N GLU A 898 -23.03 -5.19 33.08
CA GLU A 898 -24.30 -4.71 32.52
C GLU A 898 -24.46 -3.21 32.79
N ALA A 899 -24.29 -2.80 34.06
CA ALA A 899 -24.45 -1.41 34.47
C ALA A 899 -23.45 -0.47 33.79
N TYR A 900 -22.21 -0.95 33.57
CA TYR A 900 -21.10 -0.18 32.98
C TYR A 900 -20.77 -0.59 31.54
N SER A 901 -21.70 -1.23 30.82
CA SER A 901 -21.50 -1.61 29.43
C SER A 901 -21.36 -0.40 28.50
N VAL A 902 -20.64 -0.60 27.39
CA VAL A 902 -20.49 0.40 26.30
C VAL A 902 -21.85 0.90 25.84
N GLN A 903 -22.82 0.00 25.69
CA GLN A 903 -24.16 0.34 25.22
C GLN A 903 -24.91 1.25 26.21
N LYS A 904 -24.76 1.03 27.52
CA LYS A 904 -25.33 1.93 28.55
C LYS A 904 -24.63 3.28 28.57
N TYR A 905 -23.30 3.29 28.46
CA TYR A 905 -22.51 4.51 28.37
C TYR A 905 -23.00 5.40 27.20
N VAL A 906 -23.01 4.85 25.98
CA VAL A 906 -23.43 5.54 24.76
C VAL A 906 -24.89 5.99 24.86
N LYS A 907 -25.76 5.17 25.44
CA LYS A 907 -27.17 5.53 25.64
C LYS A 907 -27.33 6.74 26.56
N HIS A 908 -26.62 6.78 27.68
CA HIS A 908 -26.68 7.91 28.60
C HIS A 908 -26.04 9.18 28.03
N LEU A 909 -24.99 9.04 27.21
CA LEU A 909 -24.42 10.15 26.45
C LEU A 909 -25.44 10.69 25.44
N GLN A 910 -26.08 9.82 24.66
CA GLN A 910 -27.13 10.21 23.72
C GLN A 910 -28.28 10.94 24.43
N ASP A 911 -28.79 10.40 25.54
CA ASP A 911 -29.85 11.05 26.33
C ASP A 911 -29.43 12.45 26.82
N THR A 912 -28.15 12.64 27.13
CA THR A 912 -27.58 13.91 27.56
C THR A 912 -27.47 14.91 26.42
N LEU A 913 -26.94 14.49 25.27
CA LEU A 913 -26.84 15.32 24.07
C LEU A 913 -28.23 15.69 23.55
N ASP A 914 -29.22 14.80 23.64
CA ASP A 914 -30.61 15.07 23.29
C ASP A 914 -31.25 16.15 24.16
N ILE A 915 -30.93 16.18 25.48
CA ILE A 915 -31.38 17.26 26.37
C ILE A 915 -30.81 18.60 25.92
N PHE A 916 -29.50 18.67 25.66
CA PHE A 916 -28.88 19.92 25.20
C PHE A 916 -29.38 20.35 23.82
N TYR A 917 -29.47 19.40 22.89
CA TYR A 917 -29.98 19.63 21.54
C TYR A 917 -31.45 20.06 21.53
N LYS A 918 -32.24 19.71 22.55
CA LYS A 918 -33.62 20.16 22.67
C LYS A 918 -33.76 21.51 23.37
N GLU A 919 -32.97 21.73 24.43
CA GLU A 919 -33.24 22.82 25.38
C GLU A 919 -32.30 24.02 25.28
N LEU A 920 -31.08 23.85 24.75
CA LEU A 920 -30.11 24.93 24.67
C LEU A 920 -29.99 25.51 23.24
N PRO A 921 -30.17 26.82 23.06
CA PRO A 921 -29.78 27.54 21.84
C PRO A 921 -28.32 27.98 21.91
N ARG A 922 -27.67 28.08 20.75
CA ARG A 922 -26.30 28.60 20.57
C ARG A 922 -25.26 27.91 21.46
N VAL A 923 -24.94 26.66 21.13
CA VAL A 923 -24.03 25.81 21.93
C VAL A 923 -22.94 25.17 21.09
N PHE A 924 -21.73 25.20 21.62
CA PHE A 924 -20.62 24.36 21.20
C PHE A 924 -20.30 23.37 22.33
N ILE A 925 -20.37 22.07 22.05
CA ILE A 925 -20.06 21.01 23.02
C ILE A 925 -18.69 20.39 22.69
N ASN A 926 -17.77 20.48 23.65
CA ASN A 926 -16.57 19.65 23.70
C ASN A 926 -16.91 18.30 24.31
N MET A 927 -16.90 17.24 23.50
CA MET A 927 -16.93 15.87 24.01
C MET A 927 -15.48 15.34 24.08
N VAL A 928 -14.94 15.22 25.27
CA VAL A 928 -13.56 14.76 25.47
C VAL A 928 -13.58 13.23 25.52
N GLU A 929 -12.74 12.59 24.71
CA GLU A 929 -12.64 11.13 24.71
C GLU A 929 -12.05 10.62 26.01
N ILE A 930 -12.51 9.44 26.44
CA ILE A 930 -11.99 8.81 27.64
C ILE A 930 -10.54 8.37 27.41
N LEU A 931 -9.72 8.60 28.43
CA LEU A 931 -8.31 8.22 28.48
C LEU A 931 -8.09 6.72 28.29
N GLU A 932 -7.08 6.34 27.50
CA GLU A 932 -6.56 4.97 27.48
C GLU A 932 -5.83 4.66 28.80
N PHE A 933 -6.37 3.75 29.60
CA PHE A 933 -5.80 3.45 30.93
C PHE A 933 -4.61 2.50 30.95
N SER A 934 -4.13 2.02 29.80
CA SER A 934 -2.91 1.21 29.69
C SER A 934 -1.70 1.87 30.38
N GLY A 935 -1.59 3.20 30.29
CA GLY A 935 -0.54 3.98 30.96
C GLY A 935 -0.58 3.94 32.50
N LEU A 936 -1.76 3.73 33.10
CA LEU A 936 -1.95 3.70 34.55
C LEU A 936 -1.19 2.53 35.21
N ARG A 937 -1.06 1.41 34.50
CA ARG A 937 -0.25 0.26 34.97
C ARG A 937 1.24 0.63 35.08
N LYS A 938 1.77 1.41 34.14
CA LYS A 938 3.17 1.88 34.17
C LYS A 938 3.42 2.84 35.35
N ILE A 939 2.46 3.74 35.62
CA ILE A 939 2.51 4.66 36.77
C ILE A 939 2.53 3.88 38.08
N THR A 940 1.59 2.95 38.26
CA THR A 940 1.48 2.15 39.50
C THR A 940 2.63 1.17 39.71
N ALA A 941 3.23 0.64 38.65
CA ALA A 941 4.44 -0.18 38.75
C ALA A 941 5.67 0.61 39.25
N SER A 942 5.68 1.94 39.08
CA SER A 942 6.81 2.80 39.45
C SER A 942 6.81 3.22 40.93
N SER A 943 5.68 3.10 41.64
CA SER A 943 5.54 3.48 43.05
C SER A 943 4.62 2.53 43.82
N SER A 944 5.14 1.93 44.89
CA SER A 944 4.38 1.03 45.77
C SER A 944 3.24 1.73 46.53
N GLU A 945 3.38 3.03 46.79
CA GLU A 945 2.34 3.85 47.42
C GLU A 945 1.17 4.09 46.44
N CYS A 946 1.49 4.37 45.17
CA CYS A 946 0.50 4.47 44.10
C CYS A 946 -0.24 3.16 43.86
N ALA A 947 0.46 2.03 43.92
CA ALA A 947 -0.11 0.73 43.63
C ALA A 947 -1.29 0.36 44.54
N LEU A 948 -1.31 0.82 45.80
CA LEU A 948 -2.40 0.53 46.74
C LEU A 948 -3.63 1.43 46.56
N ALA A 949 -3.43 2.72 46.31
CA ALA A 949 -4.52 3.68 46.14
C ALA A 949 -5.20 3.52 44.77
N ALA A 950 -4.42 3.49 43.70
CA ALA A 950 -4.95 3.39 42.33
C ALA A 950 -5.69 2.07 42.10
N LYS A 951 -5.21 0.93 42.66
CA LYS A 951 -5.89 -0.38 42.54
C LYS A 951 -7.29 -0.39 43.17
N LYS A 952 -7.55 0.45 44.17
CA LYS A 952 -8.90 0.59 44.74
C LYS A 952 -9.82 1.42 43.86
N ILE A 953 -9.26 2.42 43.17
CA ILE A 953 -10.01 3.33 42.29
C ILE A 953 -10.33 2.66 40.95
N CYS A 954 -9.35 1.96 40.37
CA CYS A 954 -9.46 1.33 39.05
C CYS A 954 -9.12 -0.17 39.08
N PRO A 955 -9.88 -0.99 39.83
CA PRO A 955 -9.57 -2.40 40.01
C PRO A 955 -9.55 -3.19 38.69
N CYS A 956 -10.42 -2.85 37.73
CA CYS A 956 -10.55 -3.62 36.49
C CYS A 956 -9.33 -3.49 35.57
N PHE A 957 -8.62 -2.36 35.62
CA PHE A 957 -7.39 -2.17 34.85
C PHE A 957 -6.13 -2.61 35.60
N LEU A 958 -6.12 -2.54 36.93
CA LEU A 958 -4.90 -2.66 37.74
C LEU A 958 -4.74 -3.98 38.51
N ASN A 959 -5.83 -4.73 38.72
CA ASN A 959 -5.78 -6.04 39.38
C ASN A 959 -5.42 -7.20 38.44
N PRO A 960 -5.86 -7.23 37.17
CA PRO A 960 -5.48 -8.30 36.25
C PRO A 960 -3.97 -8.44 36.08
N GLU A 961 -3.49 -9.67 35.90
CA GLU A 961 -2.10 -9.96 35.57
C GLU A 961 -1.77 -9.49 34.15
N GLU A 962 -0.48 -9.31 33.87
CA GLU A 962 -0.05 -8.94 32.51
C GLU A 962 -0.37 -10.07 31.52
N ASN A 963 -0.90 -9.73 30.34
CA ASN A 963 -1.38 -10.67 29.32
C ASN A 963 -2.57 -11.56 29.74
N SER A 964 -3.30 -11.22 30.81
CA SER A 964 -4.51 -11.96 31.18
C SER A 964 -5.68 -11.62 30.26
N PHE A 965 -6.64 -12.55 30.12
CA PHE A 965 -7.85 -12.33 29.32
C PHE A 965 -8.66 -11.14 29.84
N GLU A 966 -8.71 -10.95 31.16
CA GLU A 966 -9.42 -9.84 31.81
C GLU A 966 -8.80 -8.49 31.46
N LEU A 967 -7.46 -8.41 31.37
CA LEU A 967 -6.76 -7.19 30.96
C LEU A 967 -7.04 -6.86 29.49
N GLU A 968 -7.00 -7.87 28.62
CA GLU A 968 -7.30 -7.70 27.19
C GLU A 968 -8.78 -7.35 26.94
N GLU A 969 -9.69 -7.92 27.73
CA GLU A 969 -11.11 -7.57 27.69
C GLU A 969 -11.31 -6.09 28.07
N ILE A 970 -10.73 -5.61 29.17
CA ILE A 970 -10.96 -4.23 29.60
C ILE A 970 -10.29 -3.20 28.66
N LYS A 971 -9.13 -3.52 28.08
CA LYS A 971 -8.52 -2.71 27.03
C LYS A 971 -9.44 -2.59 25.81
N ARG A 972 -10.02 -3.71 25.37
CA ARG A 972 -11.01 -3.72 24.27
C ARG A 972 -12.21 -2.84 24.62
N VAL A 973 -12.79 -3.00 25.82
CA VAL A 973 -13.93 -2.19 26.27
C VAL A 973 -13.58 -0.70 26.29
N ASN A 974 -12.37 -0.31 26.71
CA ASN A 974 -11.93 1.08 26.65
C ASN A 974 -11.90 1.62 25.21
N ARG A 975 -11.43 0.83 24.25
CA ARG A 975 -11.46 1.19 22.81
C ARG A 975 -12.90 1.27 22.31
N ASP A 976 -13.77 0.34 22.69
CA ASP A 976 -15.19 0.35 22.31
C ASP A 976 -15.92 1.60 22.84
N PHE A 977 -15.61 2.08 24.05
CA PHE A 977 -16.13 3.36 24.57
C PHE A 977 -15.74 4.53 23.66
N GLN A 978 -14.49 4.59 23.19
CA GLN A 978 -14.00 5.64 22.31
C GLN A 978 -14.67 5.55 20.93
N ALA A 979 -14.69 4.35 20.33
CA ALA A 979 -15.24 4.10 19.00
C ALA A 979 -16.75 4.40 18.91
N GLU A 980 -17.55 3.89 19.84
CA GLU A 980 -19.01 4.08 19.82
C GLU A 980 -19.40 5.54 20.13
N THR A 981 -18.61 6.25 20.94
CA THR A 981 -18.79 7.69 21.17
C THR A 981 -18.56 8.49 19.91
N LEU A 982 -17.47 8.17 19.18
CA LEU A 982 -17.17 8.77 17.89
C LEU A 982 -18.28 8.48 16.87
N GLN A 983 -18.78 7.25 16.82
CA GLN A 983 -19.88 6.85 15.94
C GLN A 983 -21.17 7.61 16.24
N LEU A 984 -21.55 7.75 17.52
CA LEU A 984 -22.73 8.52 17.93
C LEU A 984 -22.64 9.97 17.46
N ILE A 985 -21.50 10.63 17.68
CA ILE A 985 -21.31 12.05 17.31
C ILE A 985 -21.21 12.22 15.80
N ASN A 986 -20.58 11.26 15.10
CA ASN A 986 -20.43 11.32 13.64
C ASN A 986 -21.67 10.87 12.86
N SER A 987 -22.70 10.35 13.54
CA SER A 987 -23.97 9.92 12.92
C SER A 987 -24.71 11.02 12.13
N GLY A 988 -24.36 12.29 12.33
CA GLY A 988 -24.99 13.44 11.69
C GLY A 988 -26.29 13.89 12.37
N TRP A 989 -26.71 13.20 13.44
CA TRP A 989 -27.95 13.50 14.17
C TRP A 989 -28.01 14.94 14.70
N TYR A 990 -26.88 15.45 15.19
CA TYR A 990 -26.78 16.77 15.83
C TYR A 990 -26.40 17.90 14.86
N GLU A 991 -26.35 17.66 13.55
CA GLU A 991 -25.92 18.63 12.53
C GLU A 991 -27.08 19.41 11.88
N GLN A 992 -28.33 19.13 12.27
CA GLN A 992 -29.50 19.78 11.65
C GLN A 992 -29.75 21.21 12.15
N ARG A 993 -29.04 21.64 13.19
CA ARG A 993 -29.13 22.99 13.77
C ARG A 993 -27.83 23.73 13.53
N ASP A 994 -27.90 24.88 12.86
CA ASP A 994 -26.74 25.73 12.65
C ASP A 994 -26.19 26.35 13.94
N ASP A 995 -26.99 26.35 15.01
CA ASP A 995 -26.62 26.93 16.31
C ASP A 995 -26.18 25.89 17.35
N PHE A 996 -25.91 24.65 16.93
CA PHE A 996 -25.50 23.56 17.81
C PHE A 996 -24.43 22.69 17.15
N ALA A 997 -23.34 22.40 17.86
CA ALA A 997 -22.36 21.40 17.42
C ALA A 997 -21.85 20.59 18.61
N VAL A 998 -21.59 19.30 18.36
CA VAL A 998 -20.84 18.42 19.27
C VAL A 998 -19.56 18.02 18.56
N VAL A 999 -18.42 18.30 19.19
CA VAL A 999 -17.10 18.05 18.61
C VAL A 999 -16.29 17.19 19.55
N ILE A 1000 -15.82 16.05 19.02
CA ILE A 1000 -14.89 15.15 19.70
C ILE A 1000 -13.53 15.85 19.86
N GLN A 1001 -12.97 15.75 21.06
CA GLN A 1001 -11.62 16.22 21.40
C GLN A 1001 -10.77 15.02 21.81
N PRO A 1002 -10.06 14.35 20.87
CA PRO A 1002 -9.49 13.03 21.10
C PRO A 1002 -8.10 13.06 21.74
N PHE A 1003 -7.63 14.18 22.30
CA PHE A 1003 -6.27 14.33 22.85
C PHE A 1003 -5.91 13.34 23.98
N PHE A 1004 -6.82 12.45 24.39
CA PHE A 1004 -6.57 11.38 25.35
C PHE A 1004 -6.59 9.96 24.78
N ARG A 1005 -6.87 9.79 23.49
CA ARG A 1005 -7.00 8.50 22.82
C ARG A 1005 -5.73 7.66 22.90
N ASN A 1006 -4.57 8.27 22.62
CA ASN A 1006 -3.25 7.61 22.59
C ASN A 1006 -2.32 8.15 23.70
N THR A 1007 -2.82 8.33 24.91
CA THR A 1007 -2.11 9.11 25.93
C THR A 1007 -0.75 8.52 26.31
N LEU A 1008 0.27 9.33 26.10
CA LEU A 1008 1.64 9.02 26.52
C LEU A 1008 1.82 9.33 28.00
N VAL A 1009 2.25 8.35 28.79
CA VAL A 1009 2.67 8.57 30.19
C VAL A 1009 3.83 9.57 30.19
N PRO A 1010 3.72 10.73 30.89
CA PRO A 1010 4.83 11.66 31.02
C PRO A 1010 6.00 10.95 31.69
N LEU A 1011 7.20 11.07 31.11
CA LEU A 1011 8.41 10.47 31.65
C LEU A 1011 9.36 11.56 32.16
N ASP A 1012 10.01 11.29 33.27
CA ASP A 1012 11.09 12.11 33.80
C ASP A 1012 12.40 11.89 33.00
N SER A 1013 13.43 12.65 33.35
CA SER A 1013 14.77 12.54 32.73
C SER A 1013 15.42 11.15 32.87
N THR A 1014 14.87 10.26 33.71
CA THR A 1014 15.35 8.89 33.91
C THR A 1014 14.51 7.86 33.16
N GLY A 1015 13.49 8.28 32.42
CA GLY A 1015 12.58 7.42 31.68
C GLY A 1015 11.49 6.75 32.54
N LYS A 1016 11.31 7.19 33.80
CA LYS A 1016 10.23 6.73 34.70
C LYS A 1016 9.04 7.68 34.63
N PRO A 1017 7.81 7.26 35.00
CA PRO A 1017 6.67 8.17 35.07
C PRO A 1017 6.99 9.42 35.92
N ASP A 1018 6.81 10.61 35.36
CA ASP A 1018 6.96 11.87 36.10
C ASP A 1018 5.75 12.06 37.00
N MET A 1019 5.92 11.70 38.26
CA MET A 1019 4.86 11.73 39.27
C MET A 1019 4.33 13.13 39.57
N SER A 1020 5.03 14.20 39.18
CA SER A 1020 4.56 15.57 39.44
C SER A 1020 3.34 15.98 38.60
N PHE A 1021 3.02 15.24 37.53
CA PHE A 1021 1.77 15.42 36.77
C PHE A 1021 0.55 14.78 37.47
N PHE A 1022 0.76 13.95 38.49
CA PHE A 1022 -0.28 13.17 39.14
C PHE A 1022 -0.50 13.59 40.59
N ALA A 1023 -1.71 13.38 41.08
CA ALA A 1023 -2.06 13.56 42.48
C ALA A 1023 -1.53 12.39 43.34
N ALA A 1024 -1.73 12.48 44.66
CA ALA A 1024 -1.23 11.48 45.61
C ALA A 1024 -1.84 10.07 45.45
N ASP A 1025 -2.99 9.95 44.77
CA ASP A 1025 -3.60 8.65 44.42
C ASP A 1025 -3.11 8.07 43.10
N CYS A 1026 -2.29 8.83 42.35
CA CYS A 1026 -1.69 8.46 41.09
C CYS A 1026 -2.72 8.09 40.00
N PHE A 1027 -3.96 8.53 40.18
CA PHE A 1027 -5.07 8.38 39.25
C PHE A 1027 -5.53 9.75 38.75
N HIS A 1028 -5.80 10.67 39.68
CA HIS A 1028 -6.12 12.04 39.32
C HIS A 1028 -4.86 12.80 38.92
N PHE A 1029 -5.03 13.81 38.08
CA PHE A 1029 -3.94 14.71 37.73
C PHE A 1029 -3.71 15.73 38.86
N SER A 1030 -2.46 16.16 39.01
CA SER A 1030 -2.15 17.35 39.81
C SER A 1030 -2.57 18.60 39.05
N VAL A 1031 -2.44 19.77 39.69
CA VAL A 1031 -2.63 21.06 39.02
C VAL A 1031 -1.74 21.22 37.77
N ARG A 1032 -0.57 20.57 37.74
CA ARG A 1032 0.31 20.50 36.55
C ARG A 1032 -0.32 19.68 35.44
N GLY A 1033 -0.82 18.48 35.74
CA GLY A 1033 -1.49 17.65 34.74
C GLY A 1033 -2.78 18.28 34.21
N TYR A 1034 -3.57 18.91 35.08
CA TYR A 1034 -4.77 19.65 34.67
C TYR A 1034 -4.45 20.85 33.77
N ALA A 1035 -3.33 21.55 33.98
CA ALA A 1035 -2.90 22.61 33.07
C ALA A 1035 -2.65 22.08 31.65
N GLU A 1036 -1.93 20.95 31.52
CA GLU A 1036 -1.68 20.33 30.22
C GLU A 1036 -2.97 19.86 29.53
N MET A 1037 -3.95 19.35 30.30
CA MET A 1037 -5.27 19.00 29.77
C MET A 1037 -6.01 20.20 29.20
N ALA A 1038 -5.96 21.35 29.88
CA ALA A 1038 -6.60 22.57 29.42
C ALA A 1038 -5.98 23.09 28.12
N MET A 1039 -4.64 23.06 28.01
CA MET A 1039 -3.92 23.48 26.81
C MET A 1039 -4.17 22.53 25.63
N ALA A 1040 -4.19 21.21 25.89
CA ALA A 1040 -4.52 20.22 24.89
C ALA A 1040 -5.94 20.44 24.34
N LEU A 1041 -6.94 20.60 25.21
CA LEU A 1041 -8.32 20.89 24.81
C LEU A 1041 -8.43 22.16 23.97
N TRP A 1042 -7.76 23.25 24.40
CA TRP A 1042 -7.75 24.49 23.64
C TRP A 1042 -7.20 24.30 22.22
N ASN A 1043 -6.02 23.69 22.10
CA ASN A 1043 -5.39 23.46 20.80
C ASN A 1043 -6.27 22.60 19.90
N ASN A 1044 -6.90 21.57 20.46
CA ASN A 1044 -7.74 20.63 19.74
C ASN A 1044 -9.03 21.27 19.21
N MET A 1045 -9.60 22.27 19.91
CA MET A 1045 -10.74 23.05 19.40
C MET A 1045 -10.38 23.89 18.16
N LEU A 1046 -9.11 24.21 17.92
CA LEU A 1046 -8.64 24.98 16.77
C LEU A 1046 -8.19 24.11 15.59
N GLU A 1047 -8.09 22.80 15.78
CA GLU A 1047 -7.65 21.84 14.76
C GLU A 1047 -8.83 21.29 13.94
N PRO A 1048 -8.73 21.23 12.60
CA PRO A 1048 -9.78 20.67 11.76
C PRO A 1048 -10.21 19.26 12.19
N VAL A 1049 -11.51 18.98 12.12
CA VAL A 1049 -12.04 17.63 12.39
C VAL A 1049 -11.45 16.65 11.36
N GLY A 1050 -10.83 15.57 11.85
CA GLY A 1050 -10.03 14.61 11.05
C GLY A 1050 -8.51 14.79 11.19
N GLU A 1051 -8.07 15.98 11.60
CA GLU A 1051 -6.66 16.33 11.81
C GLU A 1051 -6.30 16.60 13.28
N LYS A 1052 -7.30 16.57 14.17
CA LYS A 1052 -7.16 16.77 15.61
C LYS A 1052 -6.10 15.86 16.21
N GLN A 1053 -5.25 16.42 17.06
CA GLN A 1053 -4.28 15.68 17.85
C GLN A 1053 -4.99 14.73 18.82
N SER A 1054 -4.57 13.46 18.83
CA SER A 1054 -5.17 12.35 19.58
C SER A 1054 -4.43 11.97 20.87
N TYR A 1055 -3.39 12.74 21.22
CA TYR A 1055 -2.58 12.51 22.41
C TYR A 1055 -2.26 13.83 23.12
N ASN A 1056 -2.04 13.77 24.43
CA ASN A 1056 -1.64 14.91 25.22
C ASN A 1056 -0.11 14.92 25.35
N ASN A 1057 0.52 16.02 24.95
CA ASN A 1057 1.94 16.24 25.14
C ASN A 1057 2.19 16.79 26.55
N PHE A 1058 2.35 15.92 27.54
CA PHE A 1058 2.69 16.29 28.93
C PHE A 1058 4.15 16.76 29.08
N THR A 1059 4.47 17.88 28.44
CA THR A 1059 5.75 18.60 28.55
C THR A 1059 5.47 20.00 29.00
N GLN A 1060 6.34 20.59 29.81
CA GLN A 1060 6.13 21.97 30.18
C GLN A 1060 6.69 22.89 29.08
N ASP A 1061 5.80 23.58 28.38
CA ASP A 1061 6.14 24.60 27.40
C ASP A 1061 5.13 25.74 27.49
N ARG A 1062 5.63 26.92 27.88
CA ARG A 1062 4.78 28.11 28.02
C ARG A 1062 4.26 28.61 26.68
N SER A 1063 4.89 28.28 25.56
CA SER A 1063 4.50 28.72 24.22
C SER A 1063 3.53 27.77 23.51
N LYS A 1064 3.11 26.68 24.16
CA LYS A 1064 2.32 25.58 23.57
C LYS A 1064 0.95 25.98 23.03
N LEU A 1065 0.34 27.04 23.57
CA LEU A 1065 -0.99 27.44 23.14
C LEU A 1065 -0.98 28.00 21.72
N LYS A 1066 -1.76 27.36 20.85
CA LYS A 1066 -1.96 27.80 19.47
C LYS A 1066 -2.84 29.05 19.43
N CYS A 1067 -2.52 29.95 18.51
CA CYS A 1067 -3.39 31.06 18.16
C CYS A 1067 -4.44 30.64 17.13
N PRO A 1068 -5.67 31.17 17.18
CA PRO A 1068 -6.66 30.92 16.14
C PRO A 1068 -6.14 31.43 14.79
N ASN A 1069 -6.37 30.65 13.73
CA ASN A 1069 -5.89 30.95 12.38
C ASN A 1069 -6.44 32.31 11.89
N PRO A 1070 -5.61 33.25 11.39
CA PRO A 1070 -6.08 34.54 10.87
C PRO A 1070 -7.08 34.45 9.72
N GLU A 1071 -6.96 33.43 8.86
CA GLU A 1071 -7.86 33.21 7.70
C GLU A 1071 -9.15 32.48 8.09
N LYS A 1072 -9.07 31.57 9.06
CA LYS A 1072 -10.20 30.80 9.60
C LYS A 1072 -10.20 30.85 11.13
N PRO A 1073 -10.60 31.97 11.76
CA PRO A 1073 -10.45 32.21 13.20
C PRO A 1073 -11.52 31.51 14.07
N PHE A 1074 -12.09 30.42 13.57
CA PHE A 1074 -13.24 29.74 14.17
C PHE A 1074 -12.82 28.49 14.92
N PHE A 1075 -13.62 28.08 15.91
CA PHE A 1075 -13.51 26.71 16.42
C PHE A 1075 -13.88 25.71 15.33
N SER A 1076 -13.10 24.64 15.24
CA SER A 1076 -13.25 23.63 14.21
C SER A 1076 -14.43 22.71 14.53
N THR A 1077 -15.37 22.68 13.59
CA THR A 1077 -16.57 21.83 13.55
C THR A 1077 -16.48 20.94 12.31
N ARG A 1078 -17.33 19.91 12.20
CA ARG A 1078 -17.35 19.05 11.01
C ARG A 1078 -17.53 19.85 9.72
N ARG A 1079 -18.51 20.77 9.72
CA ARG A 1079 -18.86 21.58 8.55
C ARG A 1079 -17.74 22.51 8.09
N ASN A 1080 -17.11 23.27 9.00
CA ASN A 1080 -16.04 24.21 8.62
C ASN A 1080 -14.66 23.54 8.42
N SER A 1081 -14.56 22.23 8.67
CA SER A 1081 -13.37 21.41 8.41
C SER A 1081 -13.42 20.65 7.08
N GLY A 1082 -14.48 20.81 6.26
CA GLY A 1082 -14.62 20.09 4.98
C GLY A 1082 -15.22 18.69 5.09
N PHE A 1083 -15.62 18.27 6.30
CA PHE A 1083 -16.23 16.98 6.59
C PHE A 1083 -17.77 17.12 6.48
N GLY A 1084 -18.34 17.12 5.26
CA GLY A 1084 -19.80 17.23 5.10
C GLY A 1084 -20.43 17.48 3.73
N ASN A 1085 -19.70 17.52 2.61
CA ASN A 1085 -20.30 17.69 1.26
C ASN A 1085 -20.49 16.36 0.54
N SER A 1086 -21.26 15.45 1.14
CA SER A 1086 -21.88 14.34 0.41
C SER A 1086 -23.38 14.38 0.69
N ASP A 1087 -24.15 14.77 -0.32
CA ASP A 1087 -25.61 14.80 -0.31
C ASP A 1087 -26.20 13.45 0.15
N LEU A 1088 -26.52 13.34 1.44
CA LEU A 1088 -27.36 12.27 1.97
C LEU A 1088 -28.82 12.65 1.70
N ILE A 1089 -29.28 12.35 0.48
CA ILE A 1089 -30.71 12.18 0.21
C ILE A 1089 -31.14 10.93 0.99
N LEU A 1090 -31.63 11.16 2.21
CA LEU A 1090 -32.32 10.17 3.03
C LEU A 1090 -33.67 9.84 2.37
N GLU A 1091 -33.66 8.90 1.41
CA GLU A 1091 -34.87 8.14 1.12
C GLU A 1091 -35.22 7.33 2.37
N LYS A 1092 -36.31 7.73 3.03
CA LYS A 1092 -36.99 6.92 4.05
C LYS A 1092 -37.30 5.54 3.44
N THR A 1093 -36.47 4.55 3.74
CA THR A 1093 -36.83 3.15 3.63
C THR A 1093 -37.22 2.64 5.01
N GLU A 1094 -38.44 2.10 5.08
CA GLU A 1094 -39.02 1.54 6.28
C GLU A 1094 -38.13 0.45 6.88
N SER A 1095 -38.11 0.41 8.21
CA SER A 1095 -37.43 -0.55 9.08
C SER A 1095 -37.46 -2.00 8.54
N SER A 1096 -36.37 -2.42 7.89
CA SER A 1096 -36.12 -3.83 7.61
C SER A 1096 -35.45 -4.48 8.82
N VAL A 1097 -36.09 -5.52 9.33
CA VAL A 1097 -35.58 -6.33 10.44
C VAL A 1097 -34.25 -6.97 10.01
N PRO A 1098 -33.19 -6.88 10.83
CA PRO A 1098 -31.85 -7.31 10.43
C PRO A 1098 -31.79 -8.83 10.17
N TYR A 1099 -31.06 -9.19 9.10
CA TYR A 1099 -30.94 -10.53 8.52
C TYR A 1099 -30.55 -11.65 9.51
N TRP A 1100 -29.89 -11.30 10.63
CA TRP A 1100 -29.56 -12.26 11.69
C TRP A 1100 -30.80 -12.78 12.44
N ALA A 1101 -31.88 -12.00 12.55
CA ALA A 1101 -33.12 -12.44 13.19
C ALA A 1101 -33.83 -13.54 12.39
N ALA A 1102 -33.69 -13.55 11.06
CA ALA A 1102 -34.20 -14.60 10.16
C ALA A 1102 -33.36 -15.88 10.21
N ILE A 1103 -32.04 -15.75 10.46
CA ILE A 1103 -31.14 -16.89 10.61
C ILE A 1103 -31.40 -17.61 11.94
N VAL A 1104 -31.64 -16.87 13.03
CA VAL A 1104 -31.95 -17.47 14.34
C VAL A 1104 -33.31 -18.19 14.32
N THR A 1105 -34.31 -17.69 13.59
CA THR A 1105 -35.59 -18.40 13.41
C THR A 1105 -35.48 -19.61 12.48
N ALA A 1106 -34.62 -19.57 11.46
CA ALA A 1106 -34.40 -20.71 10.56
C ALA A 1106 -33.62 -21.85 11.25
N VAL A 1107 -32.62 -21.53 12.07
CA VAL A 1107 -31.84 -22.53 12.82
C VAL A 1107 -32.67 -23.14 13.97
N ALA A 1108 -33.51 -22.34 14.65
CA ALA A 1108 -34.45 -22.85 15.65
C ALA A 1108 -35.55 -23.74 15.03
N GLY A 1109 -36.01 -23.42 13.82
CA GLY A 1109 -37.01 -24.22 13.10
C GLY A 1109 -36.49 -25.60 12.63
N VAL A 1110 -35.21 -25.68 12.23
CA VAL A 1110 -34.58 -26.94 11.79
C VAL A 1110 -34.28 -27.87 12.98
N LEU A 1111 -34.00 -27.33 14.16
CA LEU A 1111 -33.77 -28.13 15.38
C LEU A 1111 -35.08 -28.68 15.99
N VAL A 1112 -36.21 -27.97 15.86
CA VAL A 1112 -37.53 -28.46 16.35
C VAL A 1112 -38.16 -29.46 15.37
N GLY A 1113 -37.91 -29.33 14.06
CA GLY A 1113 -38.40 -30.28 13.04
C GLY A 1113 -37.66 -31.63 12.99
N SER A 1114 -36.58 -31.80 13.77
CA SER A 1114 -35.81 -33.04 13.85
C SER A 1114 -36.11 -33.85 15.14
N LEU A 1115 -37.05 -33.37 15.98
CA LEU A 1115 -37.44 -33.98 17.26
C LEU A 1115 -38.96 -34.14 17.44
N LEU A 1116 -39.74 -33.95 16.36
CA LEU A 1116 -41.14 -34.36 16.19
C LEU A 1116 -41.23 -35.24 14.94
#